data_AF-A0ABC8BDM1-F1
#
_entry.id   AF-A0ABC8BDM1-F1
#
_cell.length_a   1.000
_cell.length_b   1.000
_cell.length_c   1.000
_cell.angle_alpha   90.00
_cell.angle_beta   90.00
_cell.angle_gamma   90.00
#
_symmetry.space_group_name_H-M   'P 1'
#
loop_
_entity.id
_entity.type
_entity.pdbx_description
1 polymer ?
#
loop_
_entity_poly.entity_id
_entity_poly.type
_entity_poly.pdbx_seq_one_letter_code
_entity_poly.pdbx_strand_id
1 'polypeptide(L)'
;MASLDSNADGVFDNRDYTWSSVKVWVDANHDGKSWNDANGNGSLDANEQSELKSFAELGITQISLSHAAQSGEVRDGNEVLAKGTFVQNGSSKEAIAANFLANPNGHVFTASGSGTVISTQGVGEVAPISGYASSSSTGEHIDVALKGVNNATGGSGNDVLQGDAQTNWLAGGQGSDTFYGGAGDDVLLIDGDDLPENIHGGDGVDIVQVLGDKGVHLNLANAGVEVAQGGRGNDTFIGGGSSTVYMRGGDGDDVLIGGFANDALSGEEGDDVILGAAGNDVLRGHRGNDRIQGGVGNDLIDGGQDDDNLNGGAGDDVLIGGAGDDVIDGGDGLDVVELSGDFADYRLTQTADGVWISDTVAGRDGTDFLQGIEKANFKNLKLVDIPTSISAGLESPLLAKDVLSKDKEGSGFERTVSHLIGKEQLLQNDIDWQHDALHITGLFEVVGGTASVTQAGDVLFTPDATFTGIMGFKYTVADAKGNQAGTVVDMGTGESATMRAAVYLKTSDLPGDELVTDQWYLSQANILPVWKDYTGKGVKIVEIETTSPFGTTKEIFDYRHADLKDNIDRNWLANATPGQMAGEGSGGVFSDHATLVAGVMVAARNGEGSVGVAYDASLAGYWVNKDDFSNLSHMYEYDVVNNSWGSNNHFDLKFTPAQLGRLPTAYQQALAEGRDGLGTVIVTAGGNDREKGGNTNYSNVTNSRSSIIVGAINATTDIGALQLGGTPFSSPGASILVSAPGSNVTSTSRLVQNSNGSTFGADTSVSQGTSFAAPIVSGIVALMLEANPELGYRDVQQILALSARKVADPSSSWQDNGSQNWNGGGMHVSHDYGYGEVDARAAVRLAETWN
;
A
#
# COMPACT_ATOMS: atom_id res chain seq x y z
N MET A 1 0.21 -48.65 -25.30
CA MET A 1 -0.89 -49.56 -25.68
C MET A 1 -1.21 -49.58 -27.16
N ALA A 2 -0.88 -48.54 -27.95
CA ALA A 2 -1.13 -48.53 -29.41
C ALA A 2 -0.55 -49.74 -30.18
N SER A 3 0.57 -50.33 -29.71
CA SER A 3 1.14 -51.55 -30.30
C SER A 3 0.39 -52.85 -29.98
N LEU A 4 -0.61 -52.78 -29.10
CA LEU A 4 -1.43 -53.92 -28.65
C LEU A 4 -2.79 -53.98 -29.36
N ASP A 5 -3.17 -52.90 -30.05
CA ASP A 5 -4.31 -52.83 -30.95
C ASP A 5 -3.99 -53.57 -32.25
N SER A 6 -4.51 -54.79 -32.32
CA SER A 6 -4.23 -55.72 -33.39
C SER A 6 -5.08 -55.50 -34.64
N ASN A 7 -6.23 -54.83 -34.48
CA ASN A 7 -7.16 -54.56 -35.55
C ASN A 7 -7.06 -53.10 -36.05
N ALA A 8 -6.26 -52.26 -35.37
CA ALA A 8 -5.95 -50.87 -35.67
C ALA A 8 -7.19 -49.94 -35.69
N ASP A 9 -8.21 -50.25 -34.88
CA ASP A 9 -9.43 -49.44 -34.79
C ASP A 9 -9.34 -48.29 -33.75
N GLY A 10 -8.19 -48.15 -33.08
CA GLY A 10 -7.94 -47.08 -32.11
C GLY A 10 -8.54 -47.37 -30.73
N VAL A 11 -9.04 -48.58 -30.51
CA VAL A 11 -9.66 -49.05 -29.28
C VAL A 11 -9.03 -50.37 -28.88
N PHE A 12 -8.54 -50.46 -27.65
CA PHE A 12 -8.08 -51.73 -27.10
C PHE A 12 -9.23 -52.43 -26.38
N ASP A 13 -9.70 -53.56 -26.90
CA ASP A 13 -10.79 -54.34 -26.32
C ASP A 13 -10.70 -55.84 -26.63
N ASN A 14 -11.76 -56.61 -26.32
CA ASN A 14 -11.76 -58.07 -26.49
C ASN A 14 -11.65 -58.57 -27.95
N ARG A 15 -11.69 -57.68 -28.93
CA ARG A 15 -11.42 -57.98 -30.34
C ARG A 15 -9.92 -58.01 -30.63
N ASP A 16 -9.09 -57.58 -29.68
CA ASP A 16 -7.64 -57.64 -29.77
C ASP A 16 -7.05 -58.92 -29.20
N TYR A 17 -6.13 -59.55 -29.94
CA TYR A 17 -5.56 -60.84 -29.53
C TYR A 17 -4.72 -60.75 -28.24
N THR A 18 -4.26 -59.55 -27.85
CA THR A 18 -3.50 -59.33 -26.61
C THR A 18 -4.36 -58.93 -25.41
N TRP A 19 -5.67 -58.68 -25.60
CA TRP A 19 -6.57 -58.20 -24.55
C TRP A 19 -6.53 -59.04 -23.28
N SER A 20 -6.58 -60.37 -23.43
CA SER A 20 -6.58 -61.30 -22.30
C SER A 20 -5.22 -61.44 -21.60
N SER A 21 -4.14 -60.93 -22.20
CA SER A 21 -2.77 -61.04 -21.67
C SER A 21 -2.37 -59.85 -20.80
N VAL A 22 -3.04 -58.71 -20.95
CA VAL A 22 -2.74 -57.51 -20.17
C VAL A 22 -3.37 -57.62 -18.79
N LYS A 23 -2.60 -57.25 -17.79
CA LYS A 23 -3.03 -57.16 -16.39
C LYS A 23 -2.81 -55.76 -15.87
N VAL A 24 -3.69 -55.34 -14.97
CA VAL A 24 -3.60 -54.09 -14.21
C VAL A 24 -3.13 -54.46 -12.82
N TRP A 25 -2.03 -53.86 -12.38
CA TRP A 25 -1.65 -53.94 -10.98
C TRP A 25 -2.55 -53.02 -10.18
N VAL A 26 -3.24 -53.59 -9.20
CA VAL A 26 -3.98 -52.84 -8.20
C VAL A 26 -3.28 -53.11 -6.88
N ASP A 27 -2.49 -52.14 -6.43
CA ASP A 27 -1.82 -52.19 -5.13
C ASP A 27 -2.87 -52.00 -4.03
N ALA A 28 -3.56 -53.10 -3.68
CA ALA A 28 -4.68 -53.06 -2.75
C ALA A 28 -4.22 -53.02 -1.29
N ASN A 29 -2.97 -53.39 -1.02
CA ASN A 29 -2.37 -53.43 0.30
C ASN A 29 -1.41 -52.24 0.56
N HIS A 30 -1.15 -51.43 -0.47
CA HIS A 30 -0.32 -50.24 -0.48
C HIS A 30 1.16 -50.51 -0.16
N ASP A 31 1.68 -51.69 -0.56
CA ASP A 31 3.05 -52.12 -0.28
C ASP A 31 4.04 -51.90 -1.43
N GLY A 32 3.55 -51.45 -2.59
CA GLY A 32 4.38 -51.19 -3.77
C GLY A 32 4.87 -52.45 -4.51
N LYS A 33 4.30 -53.64 -4.26
CA LYS A 33 4.63 -54.91 -4.93
C LYS A 33 3.43 -55.47 -5.70
N SER A 34 3.70 -56.13 -6.85
CA SER A 34 2.65 -56.74 -7.68
C SER A 34 2.18 -58.14 -7.22
N TRP A 35 2.60 -58.54 -6.03
CA TRP A 35 2.27 -59.78 -5.36
C TRP A 35 2.29 -59.58 -3.85
N ASN A 36 1.53 -60.40 -3.13
CA ASN A 36 1.54 -60.40 -1.68
C ASN A 36 2.79 -61.11 -1.15
N ASP A 37 3.75 -60.34 -0.66
CA ASP A 37 4.98 -60.83 0.00
C ASP A 37 4.67 -61.29 1.43
N ALA A 38 3.95 -62.41 1.53
CA ALA A 38 3.38 -62.89 2.78
C ALA A 38 4.44 -63.28 3.82
N ASN A 39 5.69 -63.49 3.40
CA ASN A 39 6.81 -63.86 4.27
C ASN A 39 7.89 -62.76 4.43
N GLY A 40 7.76 -61.64 3.72
CA GLY A 40 8.63 -60.47 3.83
C GLY A 40 10.03 -60.67 3.27
N ASN A 41 10.26 -61.67 2.42
CA ASN A 41 11.59 -61.99 1.90
C ASN A 41 11.96 -61.18 0.64
N GLY A 42 11.03 -60.38 0.12
CA GLY A 42 11.24 -59.51 -1.05
C GLY A 42 11.36 -60.26 -2.38
N SER A 43 11.00 -61.54 -2.44
CA SER A 43 11.06 -62.40 -3.62
C SER A 43 9.72 -63.10 -3.84
N LEU A 44 9.30 -63.25 -5.10
CA LEU A 44 8.05 -63.92 -5.43
C LEU A 44 8.17 -65.44 -5.21
N ASP A 45 7.44 -65.96 -4.22
CA ASP A 45 7.35 -67.39 -3.94
C ASP A 45 6.15 -68.08 -4.61
N ALA A 46 6.24 -69.39 -4.84
CA ALA A 46 5.24 -70.17 -5.59
C ALA A 46 3.83 -70.19 -4.96
N ASN A 47 3.71 -69.78 -3.70
CA ASN A 47 2.45 -69.76 -2.94
C ASN A 47 1.89 -68.35 -2.74
N GLU A 48 2.58 -67.32 -3.25
CA GLU A 48 2.17 -65.93 -3.09
C GLU A 48 1.20 -65.51 -4.19
N GLN A 49 0.15 -64.79 -3.78
CA GLN A 49 -0.91 -64.39 -4.69
C GLN A 49 -0.51 -63.11 -5.41
N SER A 50 -0.69 -63.10 -6.73
CA SER A 50 -0.50 -61.89 -7.53
C SER A 50 -1.64 -60.91 -7.33
N GLU A 51 -1.31 -59.63 -7.27
CA GLU A 51 -2.26 -58.52 -7.22
C GLU A 51 -2.66 -58.04 -8.62
N LEU A 52 -2.10 -58.66 -9.66
CA LEU A 52 -2.40 -58.37 -11.05
C LEU A 52 -3.82 -58.85 -11.41
N LYS A 53 -4.72 -57.90 -11.65
CA LYS A 53 -6.09 -58.16 -12.09
C LYS A 53 -6.20 -58.09 -13.60
N SER A 54 -7.01 -58.97 -14.19
CA SER A 54 -7.45 -58.80 -15.58
C SER A 54 -8.45 -57.66 -15.72
N PHE A 55 -8.60 -57.15 -16.94
CA PHE A 55 -9.66 -56.19 -17.24
C PHE A 55 -11.07 -56.73 -16.92
N ALA A 56 -11.31 -58.02 -17.16
CA ALA A 56 -12.58 -58.66 -16.82
C ALA A 56 -12.87 -58.64 -15.32
N GLU A 57 -11.87 -58.90 -14.47
CA GLU A 57 -12.01 -58.80 -13.00
C GLU A 57 -12.27 -57.37 -12.52
N LEU A 58 -11.77 -56.37 -13.25
CA LEU A 58 -12.01 -54.96 -12.97
C LEU A 58 -13.26 -54.40 -13.65
N GLY A 59 -13.98 -55.21 -14.43
CA GLY A 59 -15.12 -54.77 -15.23
C GLY A 59 -14.75 -53.80 -16.36
N ILE A 60 -13.48 -53.69 -16.72
CA ILE A 60 -12.99 -52.89 -17.84
C ILE A 60 -13.27 -53.66 -19.13
N THR A 61 -13.95 -53.01 -20.07
CA THR A 61 -14.42 -53.64 -21.32
C THR A 61 -13.79 -53.03 -22.56
N GLN A 62 -13.27 -51.80 -22.44
CA GLN A 62 -12.73 -51.04 -23.55
C GLN A 62 -11.75 -49.99 -23.03
N ILE A 63 -10.63 -49.76 -23.70
CA ILE A 63 -9.71 -48.64 -23.44
C ILE A 63 -9.54 -47.87 -24.75
N SER A 64 -9.81 -46.56 -24.72
CA SER A 64 -9.53 -45.71 -25.88
C SER A 64 -8.03 -45.46 -26.00
N LEU A 65 -7.47 -45.64 -27.20
CA LEU A 65 -6.06 -45.34 -27.47
C LEU A 65 -5.85 -43.91 -27.95
N SER A 66 -6.93 -43.16 -28.17
CA SER A 66 -6.89 -41.71 -28.32
C SER A 66 -6.50 -41.07 -27.00
N HIS A 67 -5.45 -40.25 -27.00
CA HIS A 67 -5.07 -39.42 -25.87
C HIS A 67 -4.97 -37.97 -26.30
N ALA A 68 -5.24 -37.06 -25.37
CA ALA A 68 -4.95 -35.65 -25.51
C ALA A 68 -3.76 -35.34 -24.60
N ALA A 69 -2.62 -34.98 -25.19
CA ALA A 69 -1.51 -34.42 -24.43
C ALA A 69 -1.95 -33.08 -23.81
N GLN A 70 -1.65 -32.89 -22.54
CA GLN A 70 -1.98 -31.70 -21.77
C GLN A 70 -0.73 -31.33 -20.98
N SER A 71 -0.41 -30.05 -20.84
CA SER A 71 0.67 -29.60 -19.95
C SER A 71 0.25 -28.27 -19.35
N GLY A 72 0.65 -28.03 -18.09
CA GLY A 72 0.26 -26.85 -17.33
C GLY A 72 -1.13 -26.90 -16.68
N GLU A 73 -1.95 -27.93 -16.92
CA GLU A 73 -3.15 -28.18 -16.11
C GLU A 73 -2.74 -28.85 -14.81
N VAL A 74 -2.94 -28.17 -13.68
CA VAL A 74 -2.73 -28.75 -12.35
C VAL A 74 -4.07 -29.24 -11.82
N ARG A 75 -4.14 -30.50 -11.40
CA ARG A 75 -5.30 -31.10 -10.72
C ARG A 75 -4.82 -31.77 -9.44
N ASP A 76 -5.36 -31.34 -8.30
CA ASP A 76 -4.99 -31.84 -6.97
C ASP A 76 -3.47 -31.82 -6.71
N GLY A 77 -2.80 -30.74 -7.10
CA GLY A 77 -1.34 -30.56 -6.91
C GLY A 77 -0.44 -31.31 -7.90
N ASN A 78 -1.02 -31.99 -8.90
CA ASN A 78 -0.29 -32.75 -9.91
C ASN A 78 -0.50 -32.14 -11.29
N GLU A 79 0.55 -32.04 -12.10
CA GLU A 79 0.42 -31.63 -13.50
C GLU A 79 -0.15 -32.79 -14.32
N VAL A 80 -1.26 -32.57 -15.02
CA VAL A 80 -1.83 -33.51 -15.95
C VAL A 80 -1.03 -33.44 -17.26
N LEU A 81 -0.31 -34.51 -17.58
CA LEU A 81 0.51 -34.69 -18.79
C LEU A 81 -0.31 -35.17 -20.00
N ALA A 82 -1.36 -35.95 -19.76
CA ALA A 82 -2.27 -36.42 -20.79
C ALA A 82 -3.57 -36.94 -20.21
N LYS A 83 -4.63 -36.94 -21.03
CA LYS A 83 -5.93 -37.52 -20.72
C LYS A 83 -6.30 -38.60 -21.73
N GLY A 84 -6.90 -39.67 -21.25
CA GLY A 84 -7.48 -40.77 -22.03
C GLY A 84 -8.76 -41.27 -21.37
N THR A 85 -9.43 -42.24 -21.99
CA THR A 85 -10.69 -42.79 -21.46
C THR A 85 -10.74 -44.31 -21.56
N PHE A 86 -11.51 -44.93 -20.66
CA PHE A 86 -11.81 -46.36 -20.69
C PHE A 86 -13.25 -46.61 -20.23
N VAL A 87 -13.84 -47.75 -20.59
CA VAL A 87 -15.19 -48.14 -20.16
C VAL A 87 -15.08 -49.21 -19.09
N GLN A 88 -15.61 -48.89 -17.90
CA GLN A 88 -15.68 -49.77 -16.76
C GLN A 88 -17.14 -49.94 -16.32
N ASN A 89 -17.61 -51.18 -16.21
CA ASN A 89 -18.98 -51.50 -15.83
C ASN A 89 -20.03 -50.73 -16.65
N GLY A 90 -19.78 -50.57 -17.96
CA GLY A 90 -20.67 -49.86 -18.89
C GLY A 90 -20.61 -48.33 -18.81
N SER A 91 -19.78 -47.75 -17.94
CA SER A 91 -19.60 -46.29 -17.82
C SER A 91 -18.23 -45.86 -18.34
N SER A 92 -18.18 -44.75 -19.07
CA SER A 92 -16.91 -44.13 -19.47
C SER A 92 -16.23 -43.49 -18.26
N LYS A 93 -14.93 -43.71 -18.12
CA LYS A 93 -14.04 -43.22 -17.06
C LYS A 93 -12.84 -42.51 -17.71
N GLU A 94 -12.34 -41.48 -17.05
CA GLU A 94 -11.12 -40.78 -17.47
C GLU A 94 -9.89 -41.50 -16.88
N ALA A 95 -8.82 -41.57 -17.66
CA ALA A 95 -7.50 -41.97 -17.23
C ALA A 95 -6.54 -40.80 -17.48
N ILE A 96 -5.79 -40.40 -16.47
CA ILE A 96 -4.84 -39.28 -16.56
C ILE A 96 -3.41 -39.82 -16.45
N ALA A 97 -2.52 -39.31 -17.29
CA ALA A 97 -1.10 -39.35 -17.03
C ALA A 97 -0.75 -38.06 -16.29
N ALA A 98 -0.05 -38.16 -15.17
CA ALA A 98 0.28 -37.01 -14.35
C ALA A 98 1.77 -36.99 -13.98
N ASN A 99 2.30 -35.79 -13.83
CA ASN A 99 3.58 -35.45 -13.21
C ASN A 99 3.26 -34.93 -11.81
N PHE A 100 3.71 -35.64 -10.78
CA PHE A 100 3.43 -35.26 -9.40
C PHE A 100 4.34 -34.08 -9.04
N LEU A 101 3.79 -32.86 -9.02
CA LEU A 101 4.56 -31.61 -8.82
C LEU A 101 4.66 -31.20 -7.35
N ALA A 102 3.69 -31.54 -6.53
CA ALA A 102 3.85 -31.51 -5.07
C ALA A 102 4.68 -32.72 -4.64
N ASN A 103 5.68 -32.51 -3.78
CA ASN A 103 6.38 -33.61 -3.10
C ASN A 103 5.31 -34.45 -2.36
N PRO A 104 5.00 -35.68 -2.80
CA PRO A 104 4.08 -36.53 -2.08
C PRO A 104 4.92 -37.19 -0.99
N ASN A 105 5.22 -36.48 0.10
CA ASN A 105 5.63 -37.20 1.30
C ASN A 105 4.46 -38.14 1.60
N GLY A 106 4.65 -39.44 1.34
CA GLY A 106 3.59 -40.42 1.56
C GLY A 106 3.15 -40.30 3.01
N HIS A 107 1.84 -40.24 3.23
CA HIS A 107 1.32 -40.36 4.59
C HIS A 107 1.08 -41.84 4.87
N VAL A 108 1.58 -42.31 6.01
CA VAL A 108 1.23 -43.64 6.51
C VAL A 108 0.10 -43.46 7.51
N PHE A 109 -1.04 -44.06 7.20
CA PHE A 109 -2.18 -44.17 8.12
C PHE A 109 -2.10 -45.50 8.83
N THR A 110 -1.92 -45.46 10.15
CA THR A 110 -1.87 -46.67 10.98
C THR A 110 -3.00 -46.62 11.99
N ALA A 111 -3.93 -47.57 11.90
CA ALA A 111 -4.97 -47.72 12.91
C ALA A 111 -4.32 -47.96 14.28
N SER A 112 -4.74 -47.20 15.29
CA SER A 112 -4.20 -47.26 16.65
C SER A 112 -5.32 -47.05 17.65
N GLY A 113 -5.72 -48.09 18.38
CA GLY A 113 -6.86 -48.00 19.31
C GLY A 113 -8.16 -47.60 18.61
N SER A 114 -8.81 -46.55 19.11
CA SER A 114 -10.04 -45.93 18.60
C SER A 114 -9.81 -44.88 17.51
N GLY A 115 -8.58 -44.71 17.04
CA GLY A 115 -8.23 -43.66 16.09
C GLY A 115 -7.18 -44.09 15.08
N THR A 116 -6.59 -43.09 14.43
CA THR A 116 -5.58 -43.29 13.38
C THR A 116 -4.36 -42.43 13.65
N VAL A 117 -3.18 -43.04 13.64
CA VAL A 117 -1.90 -42.32 13.56
C VAL A 117 -1.63 -41.99 12.11
N ILE A 118 -1.34 -40.73 11.83
CA ILE A 118 -1.00 -40.19 10.53
C ILE A 118 0.46 -39.73 10.61
N SER A 119 1.35 -40.32 9.83
CA SER A 119 2.77 -39.93 9.82
C SER A 119 3.22 -39.57 8.42
N THR A 120 3.87 -38.42 8.26
CA THR A 120 4.54 -38.02 7.02
C THR A 120 5.81 -38.85 6.81
N GLN A 121 6.10 -39.22 5.56
CA GLN A 121 7.40 -39.80 5.22
C GLN A 121 8.51 -38.73 5.34
N GLY A 122 9.48 -38.96 6.22
CA GLY A 122 10.69 -38.14 6.33
C GLY A 122 11.78 -38.56 5.35
N VAL A 123 12.54 -37.60 4.82
CA VAL A 123 13.70 -37.87 3.95
C VAL A 123 14.88 -36.97 4.32
N GLY A 124 16.06 -37.56 4.51
CA GLY A 124 17.28 -36.79 4.77
C GLY A 124 17.27 -36.05 6.12
N GLU A 125 17.34 -34.72 6.08
CA GLU A 125 17.52 -33.83 7.24
C GLU A 125 16.20 -33.41 7.93
N VAL A 126 15.03 -33.76 7.38
CA VAL A 126 13.73 -33.41 7.98
C VAL A 126 13.09 -34.63 8.62
N ALA A 127 12.85 -34.55 9.93
CA ALA A 127 12.18 -35.60 10.70
C ALA A 127 10.69 -35.73 10.28
N PRO A 128 10.13 -36.96 10.30
CA PRO A 128 8.70 -37.15 10.05
C PRO A 128 7.87 -36.47 11.15
N ILE A 129 6.86 -35.71 10.73
CA ILE A 129 5.80 -35.19 11.63
C ILE A 129 4.67 -36.21 11.65
N SER A 130 4.13 -36.46 12.84
CA SER A 130 3.07 -37.44 13.07
C SER A 130 1.99 -36.91 14.00
N GLY A 131 0.75 -37.33 13.79
CA GLY A 131 -0.39 -36.96 14.63
C GLY A 131 -1.33 -38.13 14.88
N TYR A 132 -2.07 -38.09 15.97
CA TYR A 132 -3.14 -39.03 16.27
C TYR A 132 -4.50 -38.35 16.17
N ALA A 133 -5.42 -38.89 15.38
CA ALA A 133 -6.80 -38.43 15.31
C ALA A 133 -7.73 -39.50 15.87
N SER A 134 -8.49 -39.18 16.92
CA SER A 134 -9.49 -40.07 17.48
C SER A 134 -10.72 -40.15 16.56
N SER A 135 -11.32 -41.33 16.49
CA SER A 135 -12.67 -41.52 15.92
C SER A 135 -13.69 -41.94 16.99
N SER A 136 -13.31 -41.78 18.25
CA SER A 136 -14.15 -42.13 19.39
C SER A 136 -15.32 -41.16 19.53
N SER A 137 -16.51 -41.68 19.78
CA SER A 137 -17.68 -40.89 20.15
C SER A 137 -17.88 -40.82 21.68
N THR A 138 -16.90 -41.26 22.44
CA THR A 138 -16.85 -41.27 23.91
C THR A 138 -15.47 -40.81 24.36
N GLY A 139 -15.36 -40.18 25.53
CA GLY A 139 -14.08 -39.66 26.02
C GLY A 139 -12.91 -40.65 25.99
N GLU A 140 -11.78 -40.22 25.43
CA GLU A 140 -10.50 -40.90 25.29
C GLU A 140 -9.39 -40.07 25.96
N HIS A 141 -8.44 -40.75 26.62
CA HIS A 141 -7.20 -40.12 27.07
C HIS A 141 -6.10 -40.32 26.01
N ILE A 142 -5.68 -39.24 25.37
CA ILE A 142 -4.72 -39.21 24.26
C ILE A 142 -3.41 -38.59 24.77
N ASP A 143 -2.43 -39.44 25.04
CA ASP A 143 -1.07 -39.01 25.41
C ASP A 143 -0.15 -39.12 24.19
N VAL A 144 0.39 -38.00 23.72
CA VAL A 144 1.19 -37.94 22.47
C VAL A 144 2.46 -38.76 22.57
N ALA A 145 3.13 -38.77 23.73
CA ALA A 145 4.35 -39.53 23.96
C ALA A 145 4.07 -41.04 23.97
N LEU A 146 2.98 -41.48 24.61
CA LEU A 146 2.56 -42.88 24.61
C LEU A 146 2.09 -43.35 23.24
N LYS A 147 1.47 -42.48 22.45
CA LYS A 147 1.07 -42.76 21.07
C LYS A 147 2.25 -42.68 20.09
N GLY A 148 3.38 -42.09 20.52
CA GLY A 148 4.56 -41.90 19.69
C GLY A 148 4.32 -40.93 18.53
N VAL A 149 3.51 -39.89 18.77
CA VAL A 149 3.14 -38.86 17.79
C VAL A 149 3.54 -37.47 18.28
N ASN A 150 3.53 -36.47 17.39
CA ASN A 150 3.80 -35.08 17.73
C ASN A 150 2.51 -34.32 18.11
N ASN A 151 1.39 -34.65 17.47
CA ASN A 151 0.14 -33.88 17.59
C ASN A 151 -1.04 -34.80 17.90
N ALA A 152 -2.11 -34.25 18.45
CA ALA A 152 -3.33 -34.99 18.76
C ALA A 152 -4.61 -34.24 18.39
N THR A 153 -5.63 -34.98 17.98
CA THR A 153 -6.99 -34.48 17.76
C THR A 153 -7.98 -35.44 18.43
N GLY A 154 -8.84 -34.91 19.28
CA GLY A 154 -9.94 -35.64 19.90
C GLY A 154 -11.09 -35.93 18.93
N GLY A 155 -12.03 -36.71 19.42
CA GLY A 155 -13.21 -37.16 18.71
C GLY A 155 -14.43 -36.30 19.05
N SER A 156 -15.55 -36.95 19.36
CA SER A 156 -16.80 -36.25 19.68
C SER A 156 -17.30 -36.41 21.12
N GLY A 157 -16.43 -36.87 22.01
CA GLY A 157 -16.72 -36.97 23.43
C GLY A 157 -15.66 -36.23 24.23
N ASN A 158 -15.90 -36.06 25.52
CA ASN A 158 -14.99 -35.35 26.43
C ASN A 158 -13.65 -36.07 26.57
N ASP A 159 -12.67 -35.64 25.78
CA ASP A 159 -11.34 -36.23 25.66
C ASP A 159 -10.33 -35.53 26.58
N VAL A 160 -9.25 -36.23 26.91
CA VAL A 160 -8.10 -35.67 27.63
C VAL A 160 -6.89 -35.75 26.72
N LEU A 161 -6.38 -34.61 26.25
CA LEU A 161 -5.21 -34.50 25.39
C LEU A 161 -3.99 -34.11 26.25
N GLN A 162 -2.97 -34.95 26.22
CA GLN A 162 -1.73 -34.76 26.97
C GLN A 162 -0.53 -34.72 26.01
N GLY A 163 0.10 -33.56 25.93
CA GLY A 163 1.34 -33.28 25.23
C GLY A 163 2.58 -33.79 25.98
N ASP A 164 3.76 -33.47 25.45
CA ASP A 164 5.06 -33.91 25.95
C ASP A 164 5.99 -32.73 26.29
N ALA A 165 7.28 -32.82 25.95
CA ALA A 165 8.26 -31.75 26.21
C ALA A 165 8.69 -31.03 24.92
N GLN A 166 8.02 -31.33 23.81
CA GLN A 166 8.20 -30.75 22.50
C GLN A 166 6.96 -29.94 22.17
N THR A 167 7.07 -29.02 21.21
CA THR A 167 5.91 -28.34 20.61
C THR A 167 4.90 -29.35 20.05
N ASN A 168 3.68 -29.28 20.57
CA ASN A 168 2.55 -30.10 20.17
C ASN A 168 1.39 -29.23 19.70
N TRP A 169 0.60 -29.77 18.76
CA TRP A 169 -0.69 -29.22 18.37
C TRP A 169 -1.78 -30.16 18.88
N LEU A 170 -2.63 -29.66 19.77
CA LEU A 170 -3.68 -30.41 20.45
C LEU A 170 -5.03 -29.79 20.09
N ALA A 171 -5.95 -30.57 19.51
CA ALA A 171 -7.29 -30.09 19.14
C ALA A 171 -8.37 -30.96 19.78
N GLY A 172 -9.26 -30.38 20.57
CA GLY A 172 -10.29 -31.11 21.34
C GLY A 172 -11.31 -31.82 20.45
N GLY A 173 -11.88 -31.08 19.50
CA GLY A 173 -12.85 -31.62 18.55
C GLY A 173 -14.27 -31.22 18.91
N GLN A 174 -15.05 -32.13 19.47
CA GLN A 174 -16.38 -31.81 20.01
C GLN A 174 -16.50 -32.45 21.38
N GLY A 175 -17.17 -31.75 22.31
CA GLY A 175 -17.29 -32.21 23.68
C GLY A 175 -16.68 -31.18 24.62
N SER A 176 -16.60 -31.53 25.90
CA SER A 176 -15.88 -30.71 26.88
C SER A 176 -14.59 -31.43 27.23
N ASP A 177 -13.51 -31.02 26.59
CA ASP A 177 -12.22 -31.68 26.57
C ASP A 177 -11.29 -31.12 27.66
N THR A 178 -10.13 -31.76 27.83
CA THR A 178 -9.08 -31.35 28.77
C THR A 178 -7.73 -31.39 28.12
N PHE A 179 -6.96 -30.33 28.27
CA PHE A 179 -5.68 -30.12 27.61
C PHE A 179 -4.56 -29.99 28.63
N TYR A 180 -3.48 -30.71 28.40
CA TYR A 180 -2.20 -30.54 29.08
C TYR A 180 -1.12 -30.42 28.00
N GLY A 181 -0.65 -29.21 27.67
CA GLY A 181 0.42 -28.99 26.69
C GLY A 181 1.72 -29.64 27.14
N GLY A 182 2.12 -29.35 28.38
CA GLY A 182 3.30 -29.97 28.99
C GLY A 182 4.45 -28.99 29.04
N ALA A 183 5.56 -29.30 28.38
CA ALA A 183 6.66 -28.36 28.22
C ALA A 183 6.94 -28.15 26.73
N GLY A 184 7.54 -27.01 26.38
CA GLY A 184 7.69 -26.60 24.98
C GLY A 184 6.58 -25.62 24.60
N ASP A 185 6.67 -25.09 23.39
CA ASP A 185 5.70 -24.08 22.92
C ASP A 185 4.53 -24.81 22.24
N ASP A 186 3.37 -24.89 22.88
CA ASP A 186 2.23 -25.69 22.42
C ASP A 186 1.08 -24.86 21.82
N VAL A 187 0.26 -25.49 20.99
CA VAL A 187 -0.97 -24.90 20.43
C VAL A 187 -2.18 -25.74 20.81
N LEU A 188 -3.11 -25.12 21.51
CA LEU A 188 -4.35 -25.71 22.02
C LEU A 188 -5.54 -25.14 21.24
N LEU A 189 -6.19 -25.97 20.42
CA LEU A 189 -7.39 -25.61 19.68
C LEU A 189 -8.60 -26.07 20.50
N ILE A 190 -9.29 -25.09 21.10
CA ILE A 190 -10.41 -25.28 22.03
C ILE A 190 -11.71 -24.78 21.41
N ASP A 191 -12.85 -25.13 21.99
CA ASP A 191 -14.14 -24.51 21.65
C ASP A 191 -14.94 -24.12 22.90
N GLY A 192 -16.11 -23.49 22.69
CA GLY A 192 -16.95 -23.00 23.80
C GLY A 192 -17.62 -24.07 24.67
N ASP A 193 -17.46 -25.36 24.37
CA ASP A 193 -17.88 -26.45 25.25
C ASP A 193 -16.74 -26.88 26.22
N ASP A 194 -15.50 -26.45 25.98
CA ASP A 194 -14.35 -26.68 26.86
C ASP A 194 -14.40 -25.79 28.11
N LEU A 195 -14.14 -26.39 29.27
CA LEU A 195 -14.17 -25.66 30.55
C LEU A 195 -12.81 -25.00 30.83
N PRO A 196 -12.77 -23.78 31.39
CA PRO A 196 -11.52 -23.06 31.61
C PRO A 196 -10.55 -23.79 32.56
N GLU A 197 -11.09 -24.48 33.56
CA GLU A 197 -10.30 -25.30 34.49
C GLU A 197 -9.62 -26.52 33.85
N ASN A 198 -9.98 -26.86 32.61
CA ASN A 198 -9.43 -27.98 31.87
C ASN A 198 -8.35 -27.57 30.86
N ILE A 199 -8.04 -26.27 30.75
CA ILE A 199 -7.03 -25.75 29.83
C ILE A 199 -5.72 -25.53 30.58
N HIS A 200 -4.68 -26.26 30.18
CA HIS A 200 -3.35 -26.16 30.76
C HIS A 200 -2.29 -26.15 29.64
N GLY A 201 -1.67 -25.01 29.36
CA GLY A 201 -0.53 -24.88 28.43
C GLY A 201 0.70 -25.55 29.04
N GLY A 202 1.30 -24.90 30.04
CA GLY A 202 2.36 -25.51 30.84
C GLY A 202 3.63 -24.66 30.86
N ASP A 203 4.78 -25.29 30.64
CA ASP A 203 6.09 -24.61 30.59
C ASP A 203 6.44 -24.28 29.12
N GLY A 204 6.38 -23.02 28.70
CA GLY A 204 6.71 -22.66 27.33
C GLY A 204 6.09 -21.31 26.94
N VAL A 205 5.99 -21.07 25.64
CA VAL A 205 5.06 -20.06 25.11
C VAL A 205 3.90 -20.79 24.47
N ASP A 206 2.76 -20.79 25.14
CA ASP A 206 1.60 -21.56 24.73
C ASP A 206 0.54 -20.67 24.09
N ILE A 207 -0.14 -21.23 23.09
CA ILE A 207 -1.16 -20.56 22.28
C ILE A 207 -2.49 -21.28 22.46
N VAL A 208 -3.53 -20.53 22.79
CA VAL A 208 -4.93 -20.98 22.69
C VAL A 208 -5.58 -20.35 21.48
N GLN A 209 -6.26 -21.17 20.67
CA GLN A 209 -7.12 -20.72 19.58
C GLN A 209 -8.54 -21.27 19.79
N VAL A 210 -9.51 -20.37 19.93
CA VAL A 210 -10.93 -20.71 20.09
C VAL A 210 -11.56 -20.96 18.72
N LEU A 211 -12.32 -22.04 18.62
CA LEU A 211 -13.06 -22.44 17.43
C LEU A 211 -14.56 -22.31 17.67
N GLY A 212 -15.29 -21.91 16.62
CA GLY A 212 -16.75 -21.88 16.63
C GLY A 212 -17.33 -20.50 16.88
N ASP A 213 -18.59 -20.48 17.29
CA ASP A 213 -19.45 -19.30 17.46
C ASP A 213 -19.90 -19.09 18.92
N LYS A 214 -19.38 -19.90 19.85
CA LYS A 214 -19.60 -19.76 21.28
C LYS A 214 -18.38 -19.11 21.90
N GLY A 215 -18.60 -18.10 22.73
CA GLY A 215 -17.54 -17.49 23.51
C GLY A 215 -17.01 -18.37 24.64
N VAL A 216 -15.78 -18.11 25.03
CA VAL A 216 -14.98 -18.78 26.06
C VAL A 216 -14.59 -17.77 27.14
N HIS A 217 -14.43 -18.22 28.38
CA HIS A 217 -13.85 -17.42 29.46
C HIS A 217 -12.52 -18.04 29.90
N LEU A 218 -11.38 -17.41 29.66
CA LEU A 218 -10.07 -17.98 30.00
C LEU A 218 -9.21 -17.01 30.79
N ASN A 219 -8.65 -17.49 31.90
CA ASN A 219 -7.57 -16.79 32.60
C ASN A 219 -6.23 -17.42 32.17
N LEU A 220 -5.46 -16.68 31.39
CA LEU A 220 -4.21 -17.11 30.77
C LEU A 220 -3.15 -17.50 31.80
N ALA A 221 -2.99 -16.73 32.89
CA ALA A 221 -2.05 -17.11 33.96
C ALA A 221 -2.43 -18.40 34.69
N ASN A 222 -3.73 -18.65 34.91
CA ASN A 222 -4.20 -19.91 35.51
C ASN A 222 -4.05 -21.10 34.55
N ALA A 223 -4.23 -20.86 33.25
CA ALA A 223 -4.05 -21.85 32.22
C ALA A 223 -2.56 -22.09 31.90
N GLY A 224 -1.66 -21.16 32.23
CA GLY A 224 -0.27 -21.18 31.78
C GLY A 224 -0.19 -21.00 30.26
N VAL A 225 -0.80 -19.94 29.75
CA VAL A 225 -0.89 -19.59 28.32
C VAL A 225 -0.49 -18.13 28.14
N GLU A 226 0.24 -17.82 27.07
CA GLU A 226 0.74 -16.46 26.78
C GLU A 226 0.00 -15.80 25.60
N VAL A 227 -0.54 -16.61 24.69
CA VAL A 227 -1.25 -16.12 23.51
C VAL A 227 -2.65 -16.70 23.45
N ALA A 228 -3.67 -15.84 23.30
CA ALA A 228 -5.04 -16.27 23.08
C ALA A 228 -5.64 -15.60 21.85
N GLN A 229 -6.28 -16.39 21.00
CA GLN A 229 -7.08 -15.92 19.88
C GLN A 229 -8.50 -16.45 20.01
N GLY A 230 -9.47 -15.55 20.09
CA GLY A 230 -10.87 -15.88 20.17
C GLY A 230 -11.51 -16.21 18.82
N GLY A 231 -12.76 -16.62 18.91
CA GLY A 231 -13.56 -17.19 17.83
C GLY A 231 -14.49 -16.16 17.20
N ARG A 232 -15.73 -16.58 16.94
CA ARG A 232 -16.80 -15.68 16.45
C ARG A 232 -17.86 -15.34 17.50
N GLY A 233 -17.59 -15.65 18.76
CA GLY A 233 -18.52 -15.43 19.85
C GLY A 233 -17.80 -14.69 20.97
N ASN A 234 -18.59 -13.99 21.79
CA ASN A 234 -18.11 -13.10 22.84
C ASN A 234 -17.19 -13.80 23.85
N ASP A 235 -15.90 -13.64 23.68
CA ASP A 235 -14.83 -14.21 24.47
C ASP A 235 -14.45 -13.29 25.64
N THR A 236 -13.90 -13.89 26.70
CA THR A 236 -13.36 -13.16 27.85
C THR A 236 -11.99 -13.72 28.18
N PHE A 237 -10.94 -12.96 27.89
CA PHE A 237 -9.57 -13.33 28.20
C PHE A 237 -8.98 -12.44 29.29
N ILE A 238 -8.35 -13.08 30.27
CA ILE A 238 -7.74 -12.41 31.42
C ILE A 238 -6.28 -12.85 31.53
N GLY A 239 -5.33 -11.96 31.31
CA GLY A 239 -3.90 -12.17 31.50
C GLY A 239 -3.59 -12.56 32.94
N GLY A 240 -3.97 -11.72 33.91
CA GLY A 240 -3.99 -12.04 35.36
C GLY A 240 -2.64 -12.34 36.04
N GLY A 241 -1.54 -12.35 35.27
CA GLY A 241 -0.19 -12.68 35.70
C GLY A 241 0.80 -11.51 35.58
N SER A 242 2.09 -11.83 35.71
CA SER A 242 3.20 -10.88 35.54
C SER A 242 4.01 -11.12 34.26
N SER A 243 3.47 -11.92 33.34
CA SER A 243 4.04 -12.20 32.03
C SER A 243 3.28 -11.39 30.99
N THR A 244 3.99 -10.94 29.95
CA THR A 244 3.37 -10.33 28.77
C THR A 244 2.44 -11.34 28.10
N VAL A 245 1.23 -10.90 27.78
CA VAL A 245 0.24 -11.66 27.01
C VAL A 245 -0.09 -11.00 25.68
N TYR A 246 -0.46 -11.83 24.72
CA TYR A 246 -0.97 -11.40 23.41
C TYR A 246 -2.40 -11.93 23.26
N MET A 247 -3.38 -11.03 23.22
CA MET A 247 -4.79 -11.42 23.13
C MET A 247 -5.45 -10.79 21.91
N ARG A 248 -6.17 -11.61 21.15
CA ARG A 248 -7.01 -11.20 20.04
C ARG A 248 -8.44 -11.69 20.31
N GLY A 249 -9.41 -10.78 20.39
CA GLY A 249 -10.81 -11.08 20.63
C GLY A 249 -11.43 -11.89 19.50
N GLY A 250 -11.42 -11.36 18.28
CA GLY A 250 -11.97 -12.07 17.12
C GLY A 250 -13.27 -11.41 16.65
N ASP A 251 -14.30 -12.20 16.33
CA ASP A 251 -15.63 -11.61 16.12
C ASP A 251 -16.46 -11.73 17.42
N GLY A 252 -17.27 -10.71 17.71
CA GLY A 252 -18.16 -10.68 18.88
C GLY A 252 -17.77 -9.58 19.85
N ASP A 253 -18.64 -9.28 20.83
CA ASP A 253 -18.32 -8.26 21.84
C ASP A 253 -17.49 -8.92 22.97
N ASP A 254 -16.18 -8.70 22.93
CA ASP A 254 -15.19 -9.39 23.75
C ASP A 254 -14.75 -8.58 24.97
N VAL A 255 -14.18 -9.28 25.96
CA VAL A 255 -13.60 -8.67 27.16
C VAL A 255 -12.15 -9.12 27.32
N LEU A 256 -11.21 -8.21 27.10
CA LEU A 256 -9.78 -8.46 27.18
C LEU A 256 -9.19 -7.70 28.37
N ILE A 257 -8.57 -8.41 29.32
CA ILE A 257 -7.98 -7.82 30.52
C ILE A 257 -6.52 -8.26 30.64
N GLY A 258 -5.58 -7.34 30.54
CA GLY A 258 -4.15 -7.56 30.71
C GLY A 258 -3.74 -7.91 32.15
N GLY A 259 -2.44 -7.78 32.41
CA GLY A 259 -1.76 -8.15 33.65
C GLY A 259 -0.93 -7.01 34.23
N PHE A 260 0.21 -7.38 34.81
CA PHE A 260 1.19 -6.41 35.36
C PHE A 260 2.40 -6.18 34.44
N ALA A 261 2.38 -6.76 33.24
CA ALA A 261 3.45 -6.70 32.26
C ALA A 261 2.99 -5.88 31.06
N ASN A 262 3.90 -5.63 30.13
CA ASN A 262 3.57 -4.93 28.90
C ASN A 262 2.83 -5.89 27.96
N ASP A 263 1.55 -5.67 27.75
CA ASP A 263 0.65 -6.57 27.02
C ASP A 263 0.28 -6.00 25.63
N ALA A 264 -0.21 -6.88 24.75
CA ALA A 264 -0.71 -6.51 23.44
C ALA A 264 -2.11 -7.09 23.24
N LEU A 265 -3.12 -6.22 23.28
CA LEU A 265 -4.54 -6.59 23.28
C LEU A 265 -5.25 -6.00 22.07
N SER A 266 -6.07 -6.80 21.39
CA SER A 266 -6.75 -6.44 20.14
C SER A 266 -8.18 -6.96 20.16
N GLY A 267 -9.19 -6.08 20.15
CA GLY A 267 -10.61 -6.42 20.13
C GLY A 267 -11.03 -7.14 18.85
N GLU A 268 -10.81 -6.46 17.71
CA GLU A 268 -11.17 -6.87 16.34
C GLU A 268 -12.59 -6.46 15.92
N GLU A 269 -13.58 -7.35 15.84
CA GLU A 269 -14.93 -6.99 15.37
C GLU A 269 -15.96 -7.11 16.49
N GLY A 270 -16.56 -6.01 16.94
CA GLY A 270 -17.59 -6.01 17.97
C GLY A 270 -17.45 -4.81 18.90
N ASP A 271 -18.39 -4.64 19.84
CA ASP A 271 -18.28 -3.57 20.86
C ASP A 271 -17.44 -4.09 22.05
N ASP A 272 -16.12 -3.94 21.99
CA ASP A 272 -15.19 -4.60 22.91
C ASP A 272 -14.93 -3.81 24.21
N VAL A 273 -14.48 -4.53 25.24
CA VAL A 273 -13.95 -3.96 26.49
C VAL A 273 -12.52 -4.41 26.69
N ILE A 274 -11.58 -3.48 26.61
CA ILE A 274 -10.14 -3.74 26.72
C ILE A 274 -9.55 -2.98 27.91
N LEU A 275 -8.89 -3.70 28.82
CA LEU A 275 -8.22 -3.13 30.00
C LEU A 275 -6.76 -3.59 30.03
N GLY A 276 -5.79 -2.70 29.76
CA GLY A 276 -4.35 -3.01 29.80
C GLY A 276 -3.83 -3.34 31.22
N ALA A 277 -4.34 -2.59 32.20
CA ALA A 277 -4.07 -2.71 33.63
C ALA A 277 -2.73 -2.07 34.07
N ALA A 278 -1.62 -2.80 34.09
CA ALA A 278 -0.34 -2.20 34.46
C ALA A 278 0.78 -2.73 33.57
N GLY A 279 1.67 -1.85 33.13
CA GLY A 279 2.58 -2.16 32.04
C GLY A 279 2.56 -1.02 31.04
N ASN A 280 3.44 -1.07 30.05
CA ASN A 280 3.34 -0.22 28.87
C ASN A 280 2.67 -1.05 27.78
N ASP A 281 1.37 -0.87 27.61
CA ASP A 281 0.52 -1.75 26.83
C ASP A 281 0.28 -1.22 25.42
N VAL A 282 -0.07 -2.13 24.51
CA VAL A 282 -0.54 -1.80 23.16
C VAL A 282 -1.96 -2.32 23.02
N LEU A 283 -2.93 -1.40 22.95
CA LEU A 283 -4.35 -1.70 22.97
C LEU A 283 -5.00 -1.23 21.67
N ARG A 284 -5.77 -2.10 21.01
CA ARG A 284 -6.50 -1.77 19.78
C ARG A 284 -7.95 -2.24 19.82
N GLY A 285 -8.90 -1.36 19.57
CA GLY A 285 -10.32 -1.68 19.47
C GLY A 285 -10.65 -2.36 18.14
N HIS A 286 -10.34 -1.67 17.04
CA HIS A 286 -10.61 -2.00 15.63
C HIS A 286 -11.98 -1.55 15.13
N ARG A 287 -13.03 -2.39 15.16
CA ARG A 287 -14.35 -2.04 14.65
C ARG A 287 -15.38 -2.25 15.73
N GLY A 288 -16.22 -1.24 15.92
CA GLY A 288 -17.31 -1.27 16.90
C GLY A 288 -17.10 -0.14 17.90
N ASN A 289 -18.07 0.05 18.79
CA ASN A 289 -17.99 1.12 19.78
C ASN A 289 -17.25 0.61 21.02
N ASP A 290 -15.93 0.74 21.02
CA ASP A 290 -15.04 0.10 21.98
C ASP A 290 -14.87 0.91 23.27
N ARG A 291 -14.52 0.20 24.35
CA ARG A 291 -14.13 0.80 25.63
C ARG A 291 -12.73 0.34 26.00
N ILE A 292 -11.76 1.23 25.91
CA ILE A 292 -10.35 0.92 26.10
C ILE A 292 -9.78 1.73 27.27
N GLN A 293 -9.15 1.04 28.22
CA GLN A 293 -8.42 1.65 29.33
C GLN A 293 -6.97 1.13 29.37
N GLY A 294 -5.99 2.01 29.25
CA GLY A 294 -4.56 1.71 29.36
C GLY A 294 -4.21 1.20 30.77
N GLY A 295 -4.30 2.09 31.75
CA GLY A 295 -4.11 1.76 33.15
C GLY A 295 -2.88 2.45 33.74
N VAL A 296 -1.88 1.70 34.20
CA VAL A 296 -0.66 2.26 34.78
C VAL A 296 0.54 1.92 33.91
N GLY A 297 1.21 2.94 33.41
CA GLY A 297 2.37 2.85 32.54
C GLY A 297 2.17 3.75 31.32
N ASN A 298 3.08 3.66 30.36
CA ASN A 298 2.99 4.48 29.15
C ASN A 298 2.40 3.63 28.02
N ASP A 299 1.14 3.86 27.71
CA ASP A 299 0.32 3.02 26.85
C ASP A 299 0.18 3.61 25.43
N LEU A 300 -0.02 2.72 24.46
CA LEU A 300 -0.44 3.06 23.11
C LEU A 300 -1.84 2.53 22.87
N ILE A 301 -2.80 3.43 22.69
CA ILE A 301 -4.22 3.12 22.53
C ILE A 301 -4.70 3.57 21.14
N ASP A 302 -5.38 2.67 20.43
CA ASP A 302 -6.00 2.91 19.12
C ASP A 302 -7.45 2.43 19.17
N GLY A 303 -8.41 3.35 19.13
CA GLY A 303 -9.85 3.03 19.14
C GLY A 303 -10.23 2.29 17.87
N GLY A 304 -10.11 2.95 16.73
CA GLY A 304 -10.24 2.32 15.42
C GLY A 304 -11.34 2.95 14.58
N GLN A 305 -12.48 2.29 14.45
CA GLN A 305 -13.65 2.76 13.71
C GLN A 305 -14.85 2.77 14.62
N ASP A 306 -15.81 3.65 14.29
CA ASP A 306 -17.02 3.91 15.06
C ASP A 306 -16.70 4.68 16.36
N ASP A 307 -17.69 4.88 17.23
CA ASP A 307 -17.60 5.86 18.33
C ASP A 307 -17.00 5.22 19.59
N ASP A 308 -15.73 5.53 19.90
CA ASP A 308 -14.95 4.88 20.94
C ASP A 308 -14.87 5.66 22.27
N ASN A 309 -14.56 4.95 23.36
CA ASN A 309 -14.24 5.53 24.66
C ASN A 309 -12.85 5.10 25.13
N LEU A 310 -11.90 6.03 25.11
CA LEU A 310 -10.50 5.79 25.40
C LEU A 310 -10.07 6.49 26.70
N ASN A 311 -9.38 5.76 27.58
CA ASN A 311 -8.77 6.30 28.79
C ASN A 311 -7.30 5.82 28.89
N GLY A 312 -6.34 6.76 28.86
CA GLY A 312 -4.91 6.46 29.00
C GLY A 312 -4.60 5.91 30.39
N GLY A 313 -4.90 6.71 31.41
CA GLY A 313 -4.79 6.29 32.80
C GLY A 313 -3.69 7.06 33.50
N ALA A 314 -2.62 6.39 33.92
CA ALA A 314 -1.50 7.01 34.61
C ALA A 314 -0.18 6.66 33.93
N GLY A 315 0.55 7.68 33.46
CA GLY A 315 1.77 7.55 32.67
C GLY A 315 1.71 8.48 31.47
N ASP A 316 2.73 8.48 30.62
CA ASP A 316 2.71 9.32 29.42
C ASP A 316 2.17 8.50 28.24
N ASP A 317 0.91 8.73 27.87
CA ASP A 317 0.16 7.88 26.92
C ASP A 317 0.07 8.48 25.50
N VAL A 318 -0.09 7.60 24.51
CA VAL A 318 -0.37 7.96 23.12
C VAL A 318 -1.72 7.39 22.71
N LEU A 319 -2.66 8.25 22.35
CA LEU A 319 -4.03 7.87 22.03
C LEU A 319 -4.38 8.24 20.58
N ILE A 320 -4.99 7.30 19.88
CA ILE A 320 -5.54 7.45 18.54
C ILE A 320 -7.02 7.13 18.67
N GLY A 321 -7.91 8.12 18.46
CA GLY A 321 -9.35 7.89 18.41
C GLY A 321 -9.69 6.99 17.21
N GLY A 322 -9.35 7.49 16.03
CA GLY A 322 -9.65 6.81 14.78
C GLY A 322 -10.86 7.45 14.14
N ALA A 323 -11.62 6.68 13.36
CA ALA A 323 -12.77 7.19 12.63
C ALA A 323 -14.04 7.06 13.46
N GLY A 324 -14.57 8.16 13.97
CA GLY A 324 -15.80 8.15 14.78
C GLY A 324 -15.93 9.46 15.52
N ASP A 325 -16.97 9.61 16.33
CA ASP A 325 -17.01 10.70 17.31
C ASP A 325 -16.54 10.16 18.67
N ASP A 326 -15.25 10.29 18.96
CA ASP A 326 -14.63 9.61 20.11
C ASP A 326 -14.65 10.43 21.40
N VAL A 327 -14.54 9.73 22.53
CA VAL A 327 -14.29 10.33 23.85
C VAL A 327 -12.93 9.87 24.35
N ILE A 328 -11.97 10.80 24.46
CA ILE A 328 -10.58 10.51 24.77
C ILE A 328 -10.18 11.23 26.06
N ASP A 329 -9.77 10.46 27.07
CA ASP A 329 -9.23 10.96 28.33
C ASP A 329 -7.78 10.49 28.53
N GLY A 330 -6.80 11.41 28.52
CA GLY A 330 -5.39 11.06 28.75
C GLY A 330 -5.13 10.55 30.17
N GLY A 331 -5.75 11.20 31.16
CA GLY A 331 -5.55 10.88 32.57
C GLY A 331 -4.41 11.67 33.22
N ASP A 332 -3.56 10.98 33.99
CA ASP A 332 -2.45 11.54 34.75
C ASP A 332 -1.14 11.36 33.96
N GLY A 333 -0.58 12.41 33.37
CA GLY A 333 0.68 12.28 32.66
C GLY A 333 1.01 13.43 31.74
N LEU A 334 1.88 13.16 30.76
CA LEU A 334 1.99 13.96 29.54
C LEU A 334 1.42 13.15 28.38
N ASP A 335 0.16 13.41 28.05
CA ASP A 335 -0.58 12.59 27.09
C ASP A 335 -0.65 13.25 25.71
N VAL A 336 -0.58 12.41 24.68
CA VAL A 336 -0.51 12.83 23.29
C VAL A 336 -1.64 12.18 22.49
N VAL A 337 -2.48 12.99 21.84
CA VAL A 337 -3.40 12.50 20.81
C VAL A 337 -2.73 12.56 19.43
N GLU A 338 -2.84 11.50 18.62
CA GLU A 338 -2.42 11.49 17.22
C GLU A 338 -3.64 11.59 16.30
N LEU A 339 -3.57 12.55 15.39
CA LEU A 339 -4.60 12.86 14.40
C LEU A 339 -4.01 12.64 13.01
N SER A 340 -4.82 12.13 12.09
CA SER A 340 -4.33 11.65 10.80
C SER A 340 -4.20 12.75 9.73
N GLY A 341 -4.75 13.94 10.00
CA GLY A 341 -4.80 15.09 9.09
C GLY A 341 -3.88 16.26 9.38
N ASP A 342 -3.86 17.22 8.46
CA ASP A 342 -3.12 18.48 8.66
C ASP A 342 -3.87 19.38 9.65
N PHE A 343 -3.15 20.20 10.41
CA PHE A 343 -3.75 21.10 11.41
C PHE A 343 -4.89 21.99 10.86
N ALA A 344 -4.79 22.41 9.60
CA ALA A 344 -5.81 23.26 8.97
C ALA A 344 -7.16 22.56 8.75
N ASP A 345 -7.17 21.22 8.77
CA ASP A 345 -8.36 20.39 8.56
C ASP A 345 -9.24 20.32 9.83
N TYR A 346 -8.74 20.75 10.99
CA TYR A 346 -9.45 20.60 12.26
C TYR A 346 -10.01 21.93 12.77
N ARG A 347 -11.10 21.84 13.53
CA ARG A 347 -11.68 22.93 14.31
C ARG A 347 -11.66 22.56 15.77
N LEU A 348 -10.97 23.36 16.57
CA LEU A 348 -10.85 23.12 18.01
C LEU A 348 -11.73 24.10 18.78
N THR A 349 -12.51 23.57 19.72
CA THR A 349 -13.39 24.36 20.59
C THR A 349 -13.16 23.98 22.04
N GLN A 350 -12.62 24.92 22.82
CA GLN A 350 -12.43 24.71 24.25
C GLN A 350 -13.76 24.81 25.02
N THR A 351 -13.93 23.95 26.01
CA THR A 351 -15.06 23.95 26.95
C THR A 351 -14.54 23.97 28.39
N ALA A 352 -15.46 23.98 29.37
CA ALA A 352 -15.08 23.91 30.78
C ALA A 352 -14.48 22.53 31.16
N ASP A 353 -14.85 21.49 30.43
CA ASP A 353 -14.56 20.09 30.79
C ASP A 353 -13.47 19.46 29.90
N GLY A 354 -13.13 20.09 28.76
CA GLY A 354 -12.19 19.54 27.78
C GLY A 354 -12.18 20.35 26.47
N VAL A 355 -11.66 19.76 25.40
CA VAL A 355 -11.56 20.36 24.06
C VAL A 355 -12.27 19.46 23.06
N TRP A 356 -13.19 20.04 22.28
CA TRP A 356 -13.69 19.38 21.07
C TRP A 356 -12.71 19.60 19.93
N ILE A 357 -12.33 18.54 19.23
CA ILE A 357 -11.57 18.60 18.00
C ILE A 357 -12.39 17.96 16.89
N SER A 358 -12.74 18.75 15.88
CA SER A 358 -13.63 18.31 14.80
C SER A 358 -12.90 18.34 13.47
N ASP A 359 -12.75 17.17 12.87
CA ASP A 359 -12.22 17.00 11.54
C ASP A 359 -13.24 17.49 10.50
N THR A 360 -12.79 18.34 9.57
CA THR A 360 -13.62 18.82 8.47
C THR A 360 -13.62 17.88 7.27
N VAL A 361 -12.76 16.85 7.27
CA VAL A 361 -12.70 15.79 6.26
C VAL A 361 -13.53 14.59 6.74
N ALA A 362 -14.55 14.22 5.97
CA ALA A 362 -15.48 13.16 6.36
C ALA A 362 -14.81 11.77 6.35
N GLY A 363 -15.14 10.94 7.36
CA GLY A 363 -14.74 9.53 7.44
C GLY A 363 -13.29 9.28 7.85
N ARG A 364 -12.61 10.32 8.38
CA ARG A 364 -11.22 10.25 8.85
C ARG A 364 -11.14 10.19 10.37
N ASP A 365 -11.11 11.35 11.06
CA ASP A 365 -11.01 11.38 12.53
C ASP A 365 -12.31 11.83 13.23
N GLY A 366 -13.37 12.17 12.48
CA GLY A 366 -14.66 12.60 13.03
C GLY A 366 -14.60 13.78 14.02
N THR A 367 -15.42 13.76 15.09
CA THR A 367 -15.48 14.83 16.09
C THR A 367 -15.26 14.30 17.51
N ASP A 368 -14.02 14.45 17.99
CA ASP A 368 -13.60 13.91 19.27
C ASP A 368 -13.70 14.91 20.41
N PHE A 369 -13.97 14.39 21.60
CA PHE A 369 -13.89 15.13 22.85
C PHE A 369 -12.65 14.71 23.64
N LEU A 370 -11.74 15.65 23.86
CA LEU A 370 -10.48 15.45 24.56
C LEU A 370 -10.54 15.99 26.00
N GLN A 371 -10.19 15.16 26.97
CA GLN A 371 -9.94 15.50 28.37
C GLN A 371 -8.55 14.96 28.78
N GLY A 372 -7.86 15.64 29.70
CA GLY A 372 -6.56 15.15 30.18
C GLY A 372 -5.47 15.03 29.10
N ILE A 373 -5.62 15.62 27.92
CA ILE A 373 -4.61 15.60 26.85
C ILE A 373 -3.79 16.90 26.88
N GLU A 374 -2.47 16.79 26.98
CA GLU A 374 -1.56 17.94 26.95
C GLU A 374 -1.08 18.30 25.54
N LYS A 375 -0.99 17.32 24.63
CA LYS A 375 -0.41 17.52 23.30
C LYS A 375 -1.20 16.85 22.19
N ALA A 376 -1.20 17.47 21.02
CA ALA A 376 -1.74 16.90 19.80
C ALA A 376 -0.67 16.82 18.71
N ASN A 377 -0.69 15.72 17.99
CA ASN A 377 0.13 15.46 16.82
C ASN A 377 -0.77 15.40 15.59
N PHE A 378 -0.64 16.38 14.71
CA PHE A 378 -1.22 16.40 13.36
C PHE A 378 -0.22 15.79 12.36
N LYS A 379 -0.64 15.60 11.12
CA LYS A 379 0.21 15.13 10.01
C LYS A 379 1.38 16.06 9.71
N ASN A 380 1.14 17.38 9.73
CA ASN A 380 2.15 18.40 9.42
C ASN A 380 2.70 19.17 10.64
N LEU A 381 2.14 18.95 11.83
CA LEU A 381 2.55 19.58 13.08
C LEU A 381 2.61 18.57 14.21
N LYS A 382 3.70 18.55 14.97
CA LYS A 382 3.85 17.65 16.11
C LYS A 382 4.03 18.45 17.40
N LEU A 383 3.58 17.87 18.51
CA LEU A 383 3.67 18.36 19.88
C LEU A 383 2.97 19.72 20.09
N VAL A 384 1.86 19.93 19.38
CA VAL A 384 1.01 21.11 19.55
C VAL A 384 0.41 21.05 20.94
N ASP A 385 0.75 22.01 21.80
CA ASP A 385 0.21 22.06 23.15
C ASP A 385 -1.32 22.26 23.10
N ILE A 386 -2.03 21.59 24.00
CA ILE A 386 -3.47 21.72 24.22
C ILE A 386 -3.67 22.33 25.62
N PRO A 387 -4.43 23.44 25.76
CA PRO A 387 -4.66 24.03 27.07
C PRO A 387 -5.49 23.12 27.96
N THR A 388 -4.85 22.61 29.00
CA THR A 388 -5.50 21.86 30.08
C THR A 388 -5.92 22.79 31.24
N SER A 389 -6.73 22.29 32.17
CA SER A 389 -7.15 23.03 33.38
C SER A 389 -6.00 23.43 34.31
N ILE A 390 -4.80 22.86 34.12
CA ILE A 390 -3.60 23.05 34.95
C ILE A 390 -2.48 23.84 34.25
N SER A 391 -2.54 24.04 32.93
CA SER A 391 -1.57 24.88 32.19
C SER A 391 -2.11 26.31 32.09
N ALA A 392 -1.25 27.30 32.35
CA ALA A 392 -1.58 28.67 31.94
C ALA A 392 -1.67 28.66 30.42
N GLY A 393 -2.89 28.77 29.88
CA GLY A 393 -3.17 28.51 28.47
C GLY A 393 -2.21 29.18 27.50
N LEU A 394 -2.01 28.55 26.34
CA LEU A 394 -1.17 29.03 25.25
C LEU A 394 -1.52 30.45 24.83
N GLU A 395 -0.68 31.43 25.17
CA GLU A 395 -0.89 32.86 24.82
C GLU A 395 -0.54 33.18 23.36
N SER A 396 0.00 32.22 22.61
CA SER A 396 0.39 32.45 21.21
C SER A 396 -0.63 31.83 20.27
N PRO A 397 -1.21 32.59 19.34
CA PRO A 397 -2.15 32.04 18.37
C PRO A 397 -1.47 31.10 17.38
N LEU A 398 -2.22 30.09 16.93
CA LEU A 398 -1.84 29.12 15.92
C LEU A 398 -2.61 29.38 14.64
N LEU A 399 -1.91 29.40 13.50
CA LEU A 399 -2.44 29.92 12.25
C LEU A 399 -2.71 28.79 11.26
N ALA A 400 -3.78 28.89 10.48
CA ALA A 400 -4.16 27.89 9.49
C ALA A 400 -4.10 28.44 8.06
N LYS A 401 -4.01 27.54 7.07
CA LYS A 401 -4.06 27.91 5.64
C LYS A 401 -5.46 28.39 5.26
N ASP A 402 -5.54 29.43 4.45
CA ASP A 402 -6.79 29.92 3.86
C ASP A 402 -6.85 29.69 2.35
N VAL A 403 -7.99 29.20 1.90
CA VAL A 403 -8.34 29.16 0.47
C VAL A 403 -9.66 29.90 0.27
N LEU A 404 -9.58 31.07 -0.35
CA LEU A 404 -10.74 31.94 -0.54
C LEU A 404 -11.15 31.98 -2.01
N SER A 405 -12.46 31.86 -2.29
CA SER A 405 -13.02 32.03 -3.64
C SER A 405 -13.77 33.35 -3.83
N LYS A 406 -14.06 34.06 -2.73
CA LYS A 406 -14.81 35.32 -2.72
C LYS A 406 -14.17 36.34 -1.78
N ASP A 407 -14.27 37.60 -2.15
CA ASP A 407 -13.89 38.73 -1.32
C ASP A 407 -14.94 39.07 -0.25
N LYS A 408 -14.69 40.13 0.53
CA LYS A 408 -15.55 40.57 1.63
C LYS A 408 -16.97 40.93 1.21
N GLU A 409 -17.15 41.39 -0.02
CA GLU A 409 -18.47 41.77 -0.57
C GLU A 409 -19.18 40.58 -1.22
N GLY A 410 -18.53 39.40 -1.24
CA GLY A 410 -19.04 38.18 -1.86
C GLY A 410 -18.77 38.09 -3.36
N SER A 411 -17.96 39.00 -3.91
CA SER A 411 -17.56 38.95 -5.32
C SER A 411 -16.46 37.91 -5.51
N GLY A 412 -16.51 37.14 -6.61
CA GLY A 412 -15.43 36.21 -6.94
C GLY A 412 -14.13 36.93 -7.25
N PHE A 413 -12.99 36.30 -6.95
CA PHE A 413 -11.70 36.90 -7.28
C PHE A 413 -11.46 36.97 -8.80
N GLU A 414 -11.04 38.14 -9.27
CA GLU A 414 -10.67 38.43 -10.65
C GLU A 414 -9.21 38.93 -10.71
N ARG A 415 -8.56 38.78 -11.87
CA ARG A 415 -7.16 39.17 -12.06
C ARG A 415 -6.97 40.66 -12.41
N THR A 416 -8.05 41.42 -12.57
CA THR A 416 -8.01 42.79 -13.14
C THR A 416 -8.57 43.87 -12.22
N VAL A 417 -9.13 43.49 -11.07
CA VAL A 417 -9.79 44.41 -10.14
C VAL A 417 -9.21 44.19 -8.75
N SER A 418 -9.08 45.26 -7.96
CA SER A 418 -8.68 45.15 -6.55
C SER A 418 -9.79 44.52 -5.72
N HIS A 419 -9.42 43.65 -4.80
CA HIS A 419 -10.34 42.96 -3.89
C HIS A 419 -10.04 43.29 -2.44
N LEU A 420 -11.10 43.52 -1.67
CA LEU A 420 -11.00 43.71 -0.22
C LEU A 420 -11.32 42.39 0.48
N ILE A 421 -10.33 41.83 1.16
CA ILE A 421 -10.45 40.57 1.90
C ILE A 421 -10.70 40.91 3.37
N GLY A 422 -11.82 40.42 3.90
CA GLY A 422 -12.21 40.69 5.28
C GLY A 422 -11.28 40.00 6.27
N LYS A 423 -10.84 40.70 7.32
CA LYS A 423 -10.04 40.06 8.38
C LYS A 423 -10.76 38.87 9.03
N GLU A 424 -12.09 38.96 9.16
CA GLU A 424 -12.92 37.87 9.69
C GLU A 424 -12.89 36.63 8.79
N GLN A 425 -12.67 36.79 7.47
CA GLN A 425 -12.56 35.64 6.56
C GLN A 425 -11.25 34.88 6.74
N LEU A 426 -10.18 35.58 7.15
CA LEU A 426 -8.85 35.01 7.37
C LEU A 426 -8.71 34.46 8.79
N LEU A 427 -9.17 35.20 9.79
CA LEU A 427 -8.93 34.85 11.19
C LEU A 427 -9.91 33.83 11.77
N GLN A 428 -10.83 33.28 10.96
CA GLN A 428 -11.91 32.40 11.45
C GLN A 428 -11.48 30.97 11.76
N ASN A 429 -10.43 30.48 11.10
CA ASN A 429 -9.82 29.16 11.28
C ASN A 429 -8.51 29.23 12.08
N ASP A 430 -8.01 30.43 12.36
CA ASP A 430 -6.89 30.66 13.27
C ASP A 430 -7.33 30.48 14.73
N ILE A 431 -6.50 29.82 15.52
CA ILE A 431 -6.82 29.45 16.89
C ILE A 431 -6.11 30.39 17.86
N ASP A 432 -6.92 31.02 18.72
CA ASP A 432 -6.47 31.70 19.93
C ASP A 432 -7.21 31.11 21.12
N TRP A 433 -6.46 30.46 22.02
CA TRP A 433 -7.04 29.69 23.11
C TRP A 433 -7.70 30.57 24.18
N GLN A 434 -7.29 31.83 24.31
CA GLN A 434 -7.95 32.79 25.21
C GLN A 434 -9.18 33.41 24.57
N HIS A 435 -9.45 33.12 23.29
CA HIS A 435 -10.46 33.78 22.47
C HIS A 435 -10.27 35.32 22.44
N ASP A 436 -9.03 35.79 22.59
CA ASP A 436 -8.65 37.18 22.40
C ASP A 436 -8.80 37.56 20.92
N ALA A 437 -9.13 38.82 20.66
CA ALA A 437 -9.30 39.30 19.29
C ALA A 437 -7.95 39.33 18.56
N LEU A 438 -7.86 38.58 17.45
CA LEU A 438 -6.70 38.57 16.59
C LEU A 438 -6.67 39.76 15.62
N HIS A 439 -5.46 40.20 15.28
CA HIS A 439 -5.25 41.18 14.22
C HIS A 439 -3.99 40.87 13.41
N ILE A 440 -4.07 41.14 12.11
CA ILE A 440 -2.99 40.93 11.15
C ILE A 440 -1.88 41.94 11.42
N THR A 441 -0.65 41.45 11.64
CA THR A 441 0.52 42.28 11.97
C THR A 441 1.47 42.47 10.81
N GLY A 442 1.44 41.59 9.81
CA GLY A 442 2.35 41.65 8.66
C GLY A 442 1.83 40.85 7.47
N LEU A 443 2.26 41.26 6.28
CA LEU A 443 2.03 40.55 5.02
C LEU A 443 3.38 40.23 4.39
N PHE A 444 3.53 39.00 3.91
CA PHE A 444 4.77 38.46 3.38
C PHE A 444 4.50 37.75 2.05
N GLU A 445 5.54 37.62 1.23
CA GLU A 445 5.54 36.78 0.01
C GLU A 445 4.28 36.96 -0.84
N VAL A 446 3.92 38.22 -1.10
CA VAL A 446 2.77 38.54 -1.94
C VAL A 446 3.06 38.09 -3.37
N VAL A 447 2.25 37.17 -3.89
CA VAL A 447 2.38 36.58 -5.22
C VAL A 447 1.20 37.00 -6.09
N GLY A 448 1.49 37.42 -7.32
CA GLY A 448 0.47 37.77 -8.31
C GLY A 448 -0.20 39.13 -8.12
N GLY A 449 0.40 40.02 -7.33
CA GLY A 449 -0.11 41.37 -7.12
C GLY A 449 0.62 42.12 -6.00
N THR A 450 -0.09 43.06 -5.40
CA THR A 450 0.33 43.78 -4.19
C THR A 450 -0.74 43.65 -3.12
N ALA A 451 -0.34 43.64 -1.85
CA ALA A 451 -1.26 43.54 -0.72
C ALA A 451 -0.91 44.55 0.37
N SER A 452 -1.92 45.10 1.03
CA SER A 452 -1.75 46.02 2.15
C SER A 452 -2.85 45.87 3.18
N VAL A 453 -2.51 45.99 4.47
CA VAL A 453 -3.50 46.02 5.56
C VAL A 453 -4.11 47.41 5.63
N THR A 454 -5.44 47.48 5.58
CA THR A 454 -6.22 48.71 5.70
C THR A 454 -6.32 49.17 7.14
N GLN A 455 -6.82 50.40 7.37
CA GLN A 455 -7.06 50.90 8.72
C GLN A 455 -8.10 50.07 9.51
N ALA A 456 -8.99 49.34 8.82
CA ALA A 456 -9.98 48.46 9.43
C ALA A 456 -9.40 47.08 9.84
N GLY A 457 -8.17 46.77 9.40
CA GLY A 457 -7.52 45.47 9.56
C GLY A 457 -7.80 44.49 8.41
N ASP A 458 -8.67 44.85 7.46
CA ASP A 458 -8.90 44.07 6.24
C ASP A 458 -7.67 44.16 5.30
N VAL A 459 -7.51 43.19 4.40
CA VAL A 459 -6.43 43.18 3.41
C VAL A 459 -6.94 43.65 2.05
N LEU A 460 -6.36 44.73 1.52
CA LEU A 460 -6.58 45.15 0.14
C LEU A 460 -5.55 44.45 -0.76
N PHE A 461 -6.02 43.55 -1.61
CA PHE A 461 -5.20 42.88 -2.64
C PHE A 461 -5.45 43.53 -4.00
N THR A 462 -4.39 43.94 -4.69
CA THR A 462 -4.44 44.48 -6.05
C THR A 462 -3.66 43.57 -6.99
N PRO A 463 -4.37 42.75 -7.80
CA PRO A 463 -3.75 41.82 -8.74
C PRO A 463 -2.83 42.47 -9.77
N ASP A 464 -1.79 41.75 -10.17
CA ASP A 464 -1.08 41.98 -11.41
C ASP A 464 -1.81 41.24 -12.53
N ALA A 465 -2.44 42.00 -13.43
CA ALA A 465 -3.22 41.46 -14.55
C ALA A 465 -2.41 40.58 -15.52
N THR A 466 -1.08 40.61 -15.46
CA THR A 466 -0.20 39.77 -16.28
C THR A 466 0.17 38.44 -15.63
N PHE A 467 -0.10 38.29 -14.33
CA PHE A 467 0.23 37.08 -13.58
C PHE A 467 -0.79 35.97 -13.83
N THR A 468 -0.29 34.77 -14.11
CA THR A 468 -1.12 33.61 -14.53
C THR A 468 -1.08 32.44 -13.56
N GLY A 469 -0.34 32.55 -12.45
CA GLY A 469 -0.33 31.54 -11.39
C GLY A 469 -1.49 31.72 -10.40
N ILE A 470 -1.42 30.99 -9.29
CA ILE A 470 -2.31 31.17 -8.14
C ILE A 470 -1.85 32.40 -7.35
N MET A 471 -2.75 33.36 -7.15
CA MET A 471 -2.48 34.58 -6.40
C MET A 471 -2.58 34.32 -4.91
N GLY A 472 -1.79 35.04 -4.11
CA GLY A 472 -1.79 34.81 -2.67
C GLY A 472 -0.82 35.68 -1.91
N PHE A 473 -0.79 35.48 -0.61
CA PHE A 473 0.15 36.09 0.32
C PHE A 473 0.23 35.26 1.59
N LYS A 474 1.20 35.56 2.45
CA LYS A 474 1.28 35.02 3.80
C LYS A 474 1.04 36.10 4.83
N TYR A 475 0.50 35.77 5.99
CA TYR A 475 0.32 36.73 7.08
C TYR A 475 0.73 36.19 8.44
N THR A 476 1.02 37.12 9.34
CA THR A 476 1.20 36.89 10.78
C THR A 476 0.12 37.64 11.55
N VAL A 477 -0.17 37.18 12.76
CA VAL A 477 -1.12 37.83 13.67
C VAL A 477 -0.48 38.15 15.01
N ALA A 478 -1.19 38.98 15.79
CA ALA A 478 -1.01 39.08 17.23
C ALA A 478 -2.38 39.15 17.92
N ASP A 479 -2.41 38.71 19.17
CA ASP A 479 -3.60 38.82 20.02
C ASP A 479 -3.79 40.26 20.55
N ALA A 480 -4.84 40.48 21.35
CA ALA A 480 -5.14 41.77 21.94
C ALA A 480 -4.10 42.24 22.99
N LYS A 481 -3.28 41.32 23.52
CA LYS A 481 -2.21 41.59 24.50
C LYS A 481 -0.86 41.86 23.83
N GLY A 482 -0.75 41.62 22.53
CA GLY A 482 0.46 41.80 21.73
C GLY A 482 1.34 40.56 21.63
N ASN A 483 0.86 39.38 22.05
CA ASN A 483 1.53 38.11 21.84
C ASN A 483 1.48 37.76 20.35
N GLN A 484 2.61 37.34 19.78
CA GLN A 484 2.71 36.97 18.37
C GLN A 484 2.31 35.51 18.15
N ALA A 485 2.06 35.17 16.88
CA ALA A 485 1.89 33.79 16.44
C ALA A 485 2.95 32.84 17.01
N GLY A 486 2.54 31.58 17.23
CA GLY A 486 3.39 30.52 17.75
C GLY A 486 4.70 30.36 16.97
N THR A 487 5.72 29.82 17.63
CA THR A 487 7.00 29.51 16.99
C THR A 487 7.01 28.04 16.58
N VAL A 488 7.26 27.79 15.31
CA VAL A 488 7.43 26.44 14.75
C VAL A 488 8.92 26.12 14.73
N VAL A 489 9.27 24.89 15.08
CA VAL A 489 10.65 24.38 15.08
C VAL A 489 10.73 23.17 14.15
N ASP A 490 11.65 23.20 13.20
CA ASP A 490 12.03 22.00 12.44
C ASP A 490 12.82 21.07 13.37
N MET A 491 12.23 19.92 13.73
CA MET A 491 12.86 18.97 14.65
C MET A 491 14.16 18.35 14.11
N GLY A 492 14.37 18.35 12.78
CA GLY A 492 15.57 17.80 12.16
C GLY A 492 16.77 18.76 12.20
N THR A 493 16.53 20.06 11.99
CA THR A 493 17.58 21.09 11.93
C THR A 493 17.70 21.92 13.20
N GLY A 494 16.64 21.97 14.01
CA GLY A 494 16.50 22.86 15.16
C GLY A 494 16.25 24.32 14.78
N GLU A 495 16.11 24.64 13.49
CA GLU A 495 15.76 25.97 13.02
C GLU A 495 14.31 26.30 13.41
N SER A 496 14.06 27.58 13.72
CA SER A 496 12.74 28.02 14.15
C SER A 496 12.31 29.30 13.44
N ALA A 497 10.99 29.43 13.28
CA ALA A 497 10.36 30.59 12.67
C ALA A 497 9.00 30.88 13.30
N THR A 498 8.59 32.14 13.30
CA THR A 498 7.21 32.52 13.62
C THR A 498 6.26 31.94 12.58
N MET A 499 5.17 31.34 13.04
CA MET A 499 4.14 30.75 12.20
C MET A 499 3.46 31.81 11.32
N ARG A 500 3.17 31.43 10.08
CA ARG A 500 2.55 32.23 9.04
C ARG A 500 1.46 31.43 8.37
N ALA A 501 0.25 31.99 8.30
CA ALA A 501 -0.81 31.45 7.46
C ALA A 501 -0.55 31.79 5.99
N ALA A 502 -0.72 30.81 5.10
CA ALA A 502 -0.73 31.03 3.66
C ALA A 502 -2.16 31.24 3.17
N VAL A 503 -2.36 32.25 2.32
CA VAL A 503 -3.65 32.61 1.73
C VAL A 503 -3.58 32.42 0.23
N TYR A 504 -4.46 31.58 -0.30
CA TYR A 504 -4.63 31.33 -1.73
C TYR A 504 -5.96 31.91 -2.22
N LEU A 505 -5.88 32.76 -3.25
CA LEU A 505 -7.04 33.42 -3.86
C LEU A 505 -7.47 32.65 -5.11
N LYS A 506 -8.52 31.85 -4.97
CA LYS A 506 -9.05 30.98 -6.02
C LYS A 506 -9.91 31.79 -6.98
N THR A 507 -9.38 32.05 -8.16
CA THR A 507 -10.10 32.71 -9.26
C THR A 507 -10.95 31.70 -10.06
N SER A 508 -11.96 32.18 -10.78
CA SER A 508 -12.89 31.31 -11.52
C SER A 508 -12.27 30.51 -12.68
N ASP A 509 -11.08 30.91 -13.16
CA ASP A 509 -10.32 30.16 -14.16
C ASP A 509 -9.65 28.90 -13.61
N LEU A 510 -9.44 28.82 -12.29
CA LEU A 510 -8.80 27.67 -11.65
C LEU A 510 -9.75 26.46 -11.51
N PRO A 511 -9.23 25.23 -11.53
CA PRO A 511 -9.96 24.00 -11.21
C PRO A 511 -10.72 24.05 -9.87
N GLY A 512 -11.85 23.33 -9.80
CA GLY A 512 -12.69 23.26 -8.59
C GLY A 512 -12.11 22.33 -7.52
N ASP A 513 -11.23 21.44 -7.96
CA ASP A 513 -10.53 20.38 -7.26
C ASP A 513 -9.81 20.90 -6.01
N GLU A 514 -9.82 20.11 -4.94
CA GLU A 514 -9.47 20.55 -3.58
C GLU A 514 -7.97 20.83 -3.45
N LEU A 515 -7.13 19.98 -4.04
CA LEU A 515 -5.67 20.05 -3.91
C LEU A 515 -5.00 21.01 -4.88
N VAL A 516 -5.76 21.70 -5.75
CA VAL A 516 -5.17 22.58 -6.79
C VAL A 516 -4.25 23.66 -6.22
N THR A 517 -4.53 24.14 -5.01
CA THR A 517 -3.70 25.13 -4.31
C THR A 517 -2.43 24.54 -3.68
N ASP A 518 -2.43 23.24 -3.42
CA ASP A 518 -1.29 22.50 -2.85
C ASP A 518 -0.36 21.97 -3.96
N GLN A 519 -0.86 21.84 -5.19
CA GLN A 519 -0.10 21.51 -6.40
C GLN A 519 0.73 22.71 -6.90
N TRP A 520 1.66 23.20 -6.08
CA TRP A 520 2.49 24.39 -6.34
C TRP A 520 3.22 24.34 -7.70
N TYR A 521 3.56 23.13 -8.15
CA TYR A 521 4.22 22.89 -9.43
C TYR A 521 3.42 23.37 -10.64
N LEU A 522 2.07 23.43 -10.55
CA LEU A 522 1.21 23.94 -11.63
C LEU A 522 1.46 25.42 -11.92
N SER A 523 1.65 26.22 -10.87
CA SER A 523 2.02 27.63 -11.00
C SER A 523 3.49 27.78 -11.36
N GLN A 524 4.38 27.05 -10.68
CA GLN A 524 5.82 27.18 -10.86
C GLN A 524 6.26 26.85 -12.30
N ALA A 525 5.78 25.74 -12.87
CA ALA A 525 6.10 25.31 -14.23
C ALA A 525 5.25 26.00 -15.32
N ASN A 526 4.49 27.05 -14.98
CA ASN A 526 3.63 27.81 -15.90
C ASN A 526 2.60 26.95 -16.65
N ILE A 527 1.99 25.95 -15.98
CA ILE A 527 1.01 25.04 -16.59
C ILE A 527 -0.38 25.68 -16.67
N LEU A 528 -0.84 26.32 -15.59
CA LEU A 528 -2.15 26.98 -15.51
C LEU A 528 -2.53 27.85 -16.72
N PRO A 529 -1.66 28.74 -17.25
CA PRO A 529 -2.01 29.54 -18.44
C PRO A 529 -2.18 28.74 -19.74
N VAL A 530 -1.71 27.50 -19.81
CA VAL A 530 -1.82 26.64 -20.99
C VAL A 530 -3.22 26.03 -21.10
N TRP A 531 -3.84 25.70 -19.98
CA TRP A 531 -5.16 25.06 -19.88
C TRP A 531 -6.33 25.85 -20.49
N LYS A 532 -6.10 27.11 -20.85
CA LYS A 532 -7.05 27.87 -21.66
C LYS A 532 -7.22 27.28 -23.06
N ASP A 533 -6.14 26.75 -23.63
CA ASP A 533 -6.07 26.35 -25.04
C ASP A 533 -5.82 24.84 -25.20
N TYR A 534 -5.05 24.22 -24.30
CA TYR A 534 -4.65 22.80 -24.39
C TYR A 534 -4.72 22.12 -23.04
N THR A 535 -5.19 20.88 -23.01
CA THR A 535 -5.48 20.08 -21.81
C THR A 535 -4.89 18.67 -21.86
N GLY A 536 -4.20 18.33 -22.95
CA GLY A 536 -3.66 17.01 -23.26
C GLY A 536 -4.61 16.19 -24.15
N LYS A 537 -5.69 16.80 -24.61
CA LYS A 537 -6.80 16.09 -25.23
C LYS A 537 -6.38 15.34 -26.49
N GLY A 538 -6.72 14.05 -26.52
CA GLY A 538 -6.44 13.18 -27.67
C GLY A 538 -5.01 12.64 -27.73
N VAL A 539 -4.14 13.03 -26.79
CA VAL A 539 -2.81 12.44 -26.62
C VAL A 539 -2.93 11.21 -25.73
N LYS A 540 -2.24 10.13 -26.11
CA LYS A 540 -2.20 8.89 -25.32
C LYS A 540 -0.86 8.76 -24.61
N ILE A 541 -0.92 8.65 -23.29
CA ILE A 541 0.22 8.43 -22.42
C ILE A 541 0.20 6.96 -21.97
N VAL A 542 1.37 6.34 -21.95
CA VAL A 542 1.57 5.07 -21.28
C VAL A 542 2.54 5.22 -20.13
N GLU A 543 2.13 4.76 -18.96
CA GLU A 543 2.97 4.63 -17.79
C GLU A 543 3.52 3.21 -17.73
N ILE A 544 4.85 3.13 -17.66
CA ILE A 544 5.54 1.85 -17.48
C ILE A 544 6.13 1.87 -16.09
N GLU A 545 5.76 0.88 -15.28
CA GLU A 545 6.16 0.78 -13.88
C GLU A 545 6.97 -0.49 -13.62
N THR A 546 7.91 -0.41 -12.68
CA THR A 546 8.64 -1.56 -12.13
C THR A 546 8.13 -1.92 -10.73
N THR A 547 8.24 -3.18 -10.32
CA THR A 547 8.00 -3.50 -8.90
C THR A 547 8.90 -2.66 -8.01
N SER A 548 8.28 -1.92 -7.09
CA SER A 548 8.91 -1.48 -5.85
C SER A 548 9.67 -2.65 -5.20
N PRO A 549 10.77 -2.43 -4.46
CA PRO A 549 11.42 -3.49 -3.68
C PRO A 549 10.49 -4.24 -2.71
N PHE A 550 9.26 -3.76 -2.50
CA PHE A 550 8.23 -4.36 -1.66
C PHE A 550 7.07 -5.04 -2.42
N GLY A 551 7.01 -4.94 -3.76
CA GLY A 551 5.92 -5.53 -4.57
C GLY A 551 6.15 -7.00 -4.86
N THR A 552 5.30 -7.89 -4.34
CA THR A 552 5.34 -9.34 -4.59
C THR A 552 4.51 -9.76 -5.80
N THR A 553 3.78 -8.83 -6.43
CA THR A 553 2.92 -9.08 -7.58
C THR A 553 3.17 -8.09 -8.72
N LYS A 554 2.62 -8.37 -9.90
CA LYS A 554 2.61 -7.41 -11.00
C LYS A 554 1.61 -6.31 -10.63
N GLU A 555 2.03 -5.06 -10.49
CA GLU A 555 1.18 -3.95 -10.01
C GLU A 555 1.22 -2.75 -10.98
N ILE A 556 0.10 -2.03 -11.13
CA ILE A 556 -0.07 -0.79 -11.90
C ILE A 556 -0.89 0.23 -11.08
N PHE A 557 -1.12 1.43 -11.60
CA PHE A 557 -1.97 2.45 -10.97
C PHE A 557 -3.43 1.98 -10.74
N ASP A 558 -4.11 2.58 -9.76
CA ASP A 558 -5.54 2.34 -9.52
C ASP A 558 -6.40 3.00 -10.60
N TYR A 559 -6.69 2.25 -11.66
CA TYR A 559 -7.53 2.70 -12.78
C TYR A 559 -9.00 2.96 -12.38
N ARG A 560 -9.41 2.61 -11.16
CA ARG A 560 -10.78 2.79 -10.63
C ARG A 560 -10.91 4.04 -9.78
N HIS A 561 -9.80 4.67 -9.40
CA HIS A 561 -9.79 5.88 -8.58
C HIS A 561 -10.63 7.00 -9.23
N ALA A 562 -11.34 7.80 -8.41
CA ALA A 562 -12.23 8.86 -8.88
C ALA A 562 -11.54 9.86 -9.83
N ASP A 563 -10.32 10.29 -9.50
CA ASP A 563 -9.48 11.16 -10.34
C ASP A 563 -8.96 10.50 -11.63
N LEU A 564 -8.89 9.17 -11.72
CA LEU A 564 -8.22 8.50 -12.85
C LEU A 564 -9.20 7.84 -13.83
N LYS A 565 -10.32 7.31 -13.33
CA LYS A 565 -11.25 6.45 -14.08
C LYS A 565 -11.71 7.02 -15.43
N ASP A 566 -11.90 8.34 -15.52
CA ASP A 566 -12.42 8.99 -16.72
C ASP A 566 -11.36 9.17 -17.81
N ASN A 567 -10.08 9.16 -17.42
CA ASN A 567 -8.93 9.35 -18.29
C ASN A 567 -8.23 8.03 -18.65
N ILE A 568 -8.77 6.88 -18.27
CA ILE A 568 -8.19 5.59 -18.64
C ILE A 568 -8.42 5.29 -20.13
N ASP A 569 -7.36 4.84 -20.82
CA ASP A 569 -7.45 4.39 -22.20
C ASP A 569 -8.43 3.20 -22.30
N ARG A 570 -9.53 3.42 -23.01
CA ARG A 570 -10.63 2.46 -23.13
C ARG A 570 -10.24 1.20 -23.90
N ASN A 571 -9.32 1.31 -24.86
CA ASN A 571 -8.87 0.14 -25.62
C ASN A 571 -7.93 -0.71 -24.77
N TRP A 572 -7.05 -0.07 -24.00
CA TRP A 572 -6.25 -0.77 -23.02
C TRP A 572 -7.15 -1.47 -21.99
N LEU A 573 -8.08 -0.76 -21.36
CA LEU A 573 -9.01 -1.32 -20.37
C LEU A 573 -9.90 -2.44 -20.93
N ALA A 574 -10.33 -2.35 -22.20
CA ALA A 574 -11.12 -3.41 -22.83
C ALA A 574 -10.32 -4.70 -23.08
N ASN A 575 -8.99 -4.59 -23.20
CA ASN A 575 -8.07 -5.73 -23.32
C ASN A 575 -7.51 -6.16 -21.95
N ALA A 576 -8.01 -5.57 -20.86
CA ALA A 576 -7.69 -5.96 -19.49
C ALA A 576 -8.35 -7.28 -19.14
N THR A 577 -7.70 -8.41 -19.44
CA THR A 577 -8.17 -9.71 -18.93
C THR A 577 -7.66 -9.90 -17.50
N PRO A 578 -8.50 -10.36 -16.54
CA PRO A 578 -8.07 -10.74 -15.20
C PRO A 578 -6.87 -11.71 -15.26
N GLY A 579 -5.80 -11.39 -14.53
CA GLY A 579 -4.54 -12.16 -14.51
C GLY A 579 -3.60 -11.95 -15.71
N GLN A 580 -3.99 -11.18 -16.74
CA GLN A 580 -3.13 -10.79 -17.86
C GLN A 580 -2.63 -9.34 -17.75
N MET A 581 -3.40 -8.47 -17.12
CA MET A 581 -2.89 -7.20 -16.63
C MET A 581 -2.24 -7.35 -15.27
N ALA A 582 -1.10 -6.71 -15.12
CA ALA A 582 -0.51 -6.45 -13.82
C ALA A 582 -1.53 -5.65 -12.97
N GLY A 583 -1.82 -6.09 -11.74
CA GLY A 583 -2.71 -5.44 -10.78
C GLY A 583 -3.83 -6.33 -10.23
N GLU A 584 -4.11 -7.47 -10.87
CA GLU A 584 -5.16 -8.39 -10.44
C GLU A 584 -4.61 -9.80 -10.16
N GLY A 585 -3.65 -9.88 -9.23
CA GLY A 585 -3.65 -11.04 -8.34
C GLY A 585 -5.01 -11.12 -7.61
N SER A 586 -5.30 -12.23 -6.92
CA SER A 586 -6.58 -12.52 -6.26
C SER A 586 -7.02 -11.57 -5.12
N GLY A 587 -6.58 -10.30 -5.12
CA GLY A 587 -6.91 -9.26 -4.13
C GLY A 587 -7.01 -7.83 -4.67
N GLY A 588 -6.91 -7.57 -6.00
CA GLY A 588 -7.12 -6.22 -6.56
C GLY A 588 -6.10 -5.17 -6.07
N VAL A 589 -4.82 -5.54 -6.02
CA VAL A 589 -3.73 -4.74 -5.46
C VAL A 589 -3.08 -3.87 -6.53
N PHE A 590 -3.14 -2.55 -6.35
CA PHE A 590 -2.48 -1.55 -7.19
C PHE A 590 -1.11 -1.11 -6.64
N SER A 591 -0.33 -0.38 -7.43
CA SER A 591 0.88 0.31 -6.98
C SER A 591 0.50 1.71 -6.52
N ASP A 592 0.80 2.03 -5.26
CA ASP A 592 0.63 3.39 -4.71
C ASP A 592 1.50 4.41 -5.47
N HIS A 593 2.76 4.05 -5.73
CA HIS A 593 3.68 4.88 -6.50
C HIS A 593 3.14 5.17 -7.92
N ALA A 594 2.64 4.16 -8.62
CA ALA A 594 2.09 4.35 -9.96
C ALA A 594 0.82 5.21 -9.92
N THR A 595 -0.02 5.05 -8.90
CA THR A 595 -1.24 5.86 -8.72
C THR A 595 -0.89 7.34 -8.53
N LEU A 596 0.13 7.65 -7.72
CA LEU A 596 0.63 9.02 -7.56
C LEU A 596 1.24 9.59 -8.84
N VAL A 597 2.01 8.79 -9.58
CA VAL A 597 2.61 9.21 -10.86
C VAL A 597 1.51 9.50 -11.90
N ALA A 598 0.50 8.64 -12.00
CA ALA A 598 -0.68 8.82 -12.83
C ALA A 598 -1.45 10.10 -12.46
N GLY A 599 -1.67 10.34 -11.16
CA GLY A 599 -2.36 11.53 -10.66
C GLY A 599 -1.70 12.84 -11.11
N VAL A 600 -0.37 12.93 -11.03
CA VAL A 600 0.37 14.11 -11.49
C VAL A 600 0.19 14.34 -12.99
N MET A 601 0.09 13.28 -13.80
CA MET A 601 -0.04 13.40 -15.26
C MET A 601 -1.47 13.70 -15.70
N VAL A 602 -2.43 12.91 -15.25
CA VAL A 602 -3.76 12.80 -15.87
C VAL A 602 -4.92 12.78 -14.86
N ALA A 603 -4.74 13.18 -13.59
CA ALA A 603 -5.89 13.33 -12.71
C ALA A 603 -6.93 14.27 -13.35
N ALA A 604 -8.18 13.84 -13.36
CA ALA A 604 -9.28 14.54 -14.03
C ALA A 604 -9.59 15.84 -13.31
N ARG A 605 -10.05 16.85 -14.07
CA ARG A 605 -10.62 18.07 -13.51
C ARG A 605 -12.09 17.84 -13.16
N ASN A 606 -12.36 17.17 -12.04
CA ASN A 606 -13.70 16.68 -11.66
C ASN A 606 -14.26 17.37 -10.39
N GLY A 607 -13.46 18.18 -9.70
CA GLY A 607 -13.83 18.86 -8.46
C GLY A 607 -13.47 18.08 -7.19
N GLU A 608 -12.78 16.95 -7.31
CA GLU A 608 -12.33 16.07 -6.23
C GLU A 608 -10.80 15.95 -6.32
N GLY A 609 -10.12 15.68 -5.19
CA GLY A 609 -8.70 15.31 -5.19
C GLY A 609 -7.77 16.30 -5.91
N SER A 610 -6.93 15.75 -6.79
CA SER A 610 -5.87 16.48 -7.51
C SER A 610 -6.19 16.68 -8.99
N VAL A 611 -5.50 17.59 -9.68
CA VAL A 611 -5.62 17.75 -11.14
C VAL A 611 -4.29 17.49 -11.86
N GLY A 612 -4.35 16.69 -12.93
CA GLY A 612 -3.20 16.32 -13.74
C GLY A 612 -2.74 17.47 -14.64
N VAL A 613 -1.44 17.49 -14.97
CA VAL A 613 -0.89 18.48 -15.92
C VAL A 613 -1.61 18.42 -17.27
N ALA A 614 -1.95 17.22 -17.73
CA ALA A 614 -2.67 16.92 -18.96
C ALA A 614 -3.98 16.18 -18.63
N TYR A 615 -4.88 16.86 -17.92
CA TYR A 615 -6.10 16.28 -17.34
C TYR A 615 -7.15 15.77 -18.35
N ASP A 616 -6.95 15.92 -19.67
CA ASP A 616 -7.79 15.31 -20.72
C ASP A 616 -7.01 14.28 -21.59
N ALA A 617 -5.76 13.98 -21.25
CA ALA A 617 -4.99 12.92 -21.91
C ALA A 617 -5.44 11.54 -21.42
N SER A 618 -5.33 10.51 -22.28
CA SER A 618 -5.66 9.15 -21.89
C SER A 618 -4.44 8.39 -21.35
N LEU A 619 -4.61 7.57 -20.32
CA LEU A 619 -3.54 6.80 -19.68
C LEU A 619 -3.74 5.29 -19.80
N ALA A 620 -2.66 4.58 -20.12
CA ALA A 620 -2.55 3.13 -20.02
C ALA A 620 -1.38 2.73 -19.11
N GLY A 621 -1.45 1.55 -18.48
CA GLY A 621 -0.43 1.06 -17.56
C GLY A 621 0.15 -0.28 -17.98
N TYR A 622 1.49 -0.39 -17.99
CA TYR A 622 2.15 -1.68 -18.15
C TYR A 622 3.24 -1.88 -17.09
N TRP A 623 3.31 -3.10 -16.59
CA TRP A 623 4.33 -3.48 -15.63
C TRP A 623 5.51 -4.16 -16.30
N VAL A 624 6.72 -3.89 -15.83
CA VAL A 624 7.96 -4.56 -16.22
C VAL A 624 8.72 -5.03 -14.98
N ASN A 625 9.59 -6.03 -15.13
CA ASN A 625 10.47 -6.46 -14.05
C ASN A 625 11.91 -6.64 -14.55
N LYS A 626 12.83 -6.96 -13.62
CA LYS A 626 14.26 -7.10 -13.91
C LYS A 626 14.60 -8.21 -14.92
N ASP A 627 13.74 -9.21 -15.05
CA ASP A 627 13.93 -10.41 -15.88
C ASP A 627 13.05 -10.40 -17.16
N ASP A 628 12.01 -9.57 -17.22
CA ASP A 628 11.07 -9.45 -18.34
C ASP A 628 10.74 -7.98 -18.68
N PHE A 629 11.27 -7.54 -19.82
CA PHE A 629 11.04 -6.22 -20.42
C PHE A 629 10.14 -6.28 -21.67
N SER A 630 9.45 -7.39 -21.91
CA SER A 630 8.62 -7.58 -23.11
C SER A 630 7.55 -6.50 -23.26
N ASN A 631 6.96 -6.05 -22.15
CA ASN A 631 5.96 -4.99 -22.13
C ASN A 631 6.48 -3.62 -22.58
N LEU A 632 7.81 -3.39 -22.63
CA LEU A 632 8.36 -2.20 -23.27
C LEU A 632 7.99 -2.13 -24.76
N SER A 633 7.68 -3.27 -25.39
CA SER A 633 7.24 -3.27 -26.80
C SER A 633 5.94 -2.51 -27.02
N HIS A 634 5.12 -2.22 -26.01
CA HIS A 634 3.92 -1.40 -26.17
C HIS A 634 4.22 0.10 -26.34
N MET A 635 5.44 0.57 -26.10
CA MET A 635 5.77 2.00 -26.18
C MET A 635 5.40 2.64 -27.53
N TYR A 636 5.56 1.94 -28.66
CA TYR A 636 5.26 2.51 -29.98
C TYR A 636 3.76 2.76 -30.21
N GLU A 637 2.88 2.18 -29.39
CA GLU A 637 1.42 2.28 -29.52
C GLU A 637 0.87 3.61 -28.96
N TYR A 638 1.71 4.36 -28.23
CA TYR A 638 1.36 5.57 -27.50
C TYR A 638 2.18 6.78 -27.94
N ASP A 639 1.67 7.97 -27.66
CA ASP A 639 2.32 9.23 -28.03
C ASP A 639 3.46 9.58 -27.07
N VAL A 640 3.21 9.36 -25.77
CA VAL A 640 4.13 9.68 -24.68
C VAL A 640 4.31 8.46 -23.80
N VAL A 641 5.55 8.18 -23.41
CA VAL A 641 5.90 7.15 -22.42
C VAL A 641 6.43 7.84 -21.18
N ASN A 642 5.88 7.49 -20.01
CA ASN A 642 6.44 7.86 -18.73
C ASN A 642 7.16 6.66 -18.10
N ASN A 643 8.44 6.83 -17.80
CA ASN A 643 9.24 5.91 -17.00
C ASN A 643 9.70 6.60 -15.72
N SER A 644 8.91 6.49 -14.65
CA SER A 644 9.23 6.99 -13.31
C SER A 644 10.07 6.01 -12.46
N TRP A 645 10.90 5.21 -13.13
CA TRP A 645 11.82 4.23 -12.54
C TRP A 645 13.22 4.33 -13.16
N GLY A 646 14.22 3.74 -12.51
CA GLY A 646 15.62 3.81 -12.93
C GLY A 646 16.44 2.61 -12.47
N SER A 647 17.74 2.60 -12.80
CA SER A 647 18.65 1.54 -12.35
C SER A 647 19.24 1.89 -10.99
N ASN A 648 19.22 0.91 -10.07
CA ASN A 648 19.85 1.01 -8.75
C ASN A 648 21.34 0.58 -8.76
N ASN A 649 21.88 0.15 -9.91
CA ASN A 649 23.27 -0.32 -9.97
C ASN A 649 24.24 0.84 -10.24
N HIS A 650 25.04 1.19 -9.23
CA HIS A 650 26.14 2.14 -9.37
C HIS A 650 27.29 1.50 -10.17
N PHE A 651 27.75 2.14 -11.25
CA PHE A 651 28.89 1.68 -12.06
C PHE A 651 28.80 0.19 -12.48
N ASP A 652 27.66 -0.25 -13.01
CA ASP A 652 27.56 -1.61 -13.54
C ASP A 652 28.37 -1.76 -14.85
N LEU A 653 29.69 -1.94 -14.70
CA LEU A 653 30.62 -2.27 -15.78
C LEU A 653 30.36 -3.68 -16.36
N LYS A 654 29.31 -4.40 -15.95
CA LYS A 654 28.92 -5.69 -16.57
C LYS A 654 28.50 -5.53 -18.03
N PHE A 655 28.21 -4.31 -18.49
CA PHE A 655 28.03 -4.06 -19.91
C PHE A 655 29.38 -3.87 -20.59
N THR A 656 29.73 -4.83 -21.44
CA THR A 656 30.90 -4.71 -22.32
C THR A 656 30.80 -3.41 -23.15
N PRO A 657 31.92 -2.74 -23.48
CA PRO A 657 31.93 -1.54 -24.34
C PRO A 657 31.16 -1.68 -25.67
N ALA A 658 30.84 -2.91 -26.10
CA ALA A 658 30.05 -3.20 -27.28
C ALA A 658 28.53 -2.98 -27.12
N GLN A 659 28.03 -2.84 -25.90
CA GLN A 659 26.60 -2.63 -25.59
C GLN A 659 26.28 -1.21 -25.08
N LEU A 660 27.29 -0.48 -24.57
CA LEU A 660 27.18 0.93 -24.22
C LEU A 660 26.73 1.76 -25.44
N GLY A 661 25.59 2.45 -25.30
CA GLY A 661 24.99 3.26 -26.37
C GLY A 661 24.09 2.50 -27.36
N ARG A 662 23.82 1.20 -27.16
CA ARG A 662 22.80 0.48 -27.95
C ARG A 662 21.44 0.60 -27.30
N LEU A 663 20.51 1.22 -28.01
CA LEU A 663 19.10 1.29 -27.62
C LEU A 663 18.48 -0.11 -27.62
N PRO A 664 17.72 -0.51 -26.57
CA PRO A 664 16.91 -1.72 -26.60
C PRO A 664 15.96 -1.73 -27.81
N THR A 665 15.62 -2.92 -28.33
CA THR A 665 14.79 -3.06 -29.53
C THR A 665 13.46 -2.32 -29.42
N ALA A 666 12.80 -2.40 -28.26
CA ALA A 666 11.55 -1.70 -28.00
C ALA A 666 11.68 -0.17 -28.11
N TYR A 667 12.81 0.41 -27.65
CA TYR A 667 13.10 1.83 -27.82
C TYR A 667 13.29 2.19 -29.30
N GLN A 668 14.01 1.35 -30.05
CA GLN A 668 14.20 1.58 -31.49
C GLN A 668 12.86 1.55 -32.23
N GLN A 669 11.99 0.60 -31.88
CA GLN A 669 10.66 0.50 -32.45
C GLN A 669 9.80 1.72 -32.10
N ALA A 670 9.77 2.14 -30.83
CA ALA A 670 9.04 3.32 -30.40
C ALA A 670 9.48 4.60 -31.14
N LEU A 671 10.79 4.76 -31.39
CA LEU A 671 11.30 5.90 -32.14
C LEU A 671 11.03 5.83 -33.65
N ALA A 672 11.01 4.63 -34.24
CA ALA A 672 10.91 4.46 -35.69
C ALA A 672 9.48 4.30 -36.20
N GLU A 673 8.62 3.66 -35.41
CA GLU A 673 7.23 3.30 -35.77
C GLU A 673 6.21 4.09 -34.98
N GLY A 674 6.56 4.54 -33.76
CA GLY A 674 5.67 5.32 -32.92
C GLY A 674 5.23 6.61 -33.60
N ARG A 675 3.96 6.97 -33.42
CA ARG A 675 3.34 8.18 -33.97
C ARG A 675 3.58 8.34 -35.47
N ASP A 676 3.30 7.27 -36.23
CA ASP A 676 3.48 7.21 -37.69
C ASP A 676 4.90 7.58 -38.18
N GLY A 677 5.92 7.28 -37.36
CA GLY A 677 7.32 7.55 -37.66
C GLY A 677 7.85 8.90 -37.18
N LEU A 678 7.03 9.71 -36.50
CA LEU A 678 7.49 10.89 -35.74
C LEU A 678 8.28 10.49 -34.48
N GLY A 679 8.07 9.25 -34.02
CA GLY A 679 8.67 8.66 -32.83
C GLY A 679 7.88 9.00 -31.57
N THR A 680 7.61 7.99 -30.76
CA THR A 680 7.05 8.15 -29.41
C THR A 680 8.00 8.98 -28.55
N VAL A 681 7.44 9.91 -27.77
CA VAL A 681 8.22 10.75 -26.85
C VAL A 681 8.42 10.00 -25.54
N ILE A 682 9.65 9.62 -25.23
CA ILE A 682 9.98 8.86 -24.02
C ILE A 682 10.51 9.81 -22.95
N VAL A 683 9.86 9.87 -21.80
CA VAL A 683 10.25 10.66 -20.63
C VAL A 683 10.72 9.73 -19.52
N THR A 684 11.81 10.07 -18.84
CA THR A 684 12.42 9.19 -17.83
C THR A 684 12.98 9.97 -16.65
N ALA A 685 12.71 9.48 -15.44
CA ALA A 685 13.23 10.05 -14.20
C ALA A 685 14.77 9.95 -14.11
N GLY A 686 15.42 11.00 -13.59
CA GLY A 686 16.87 11.08 -13.45
C GLY A 686 17.48 10.26 -12.30
N GLY A 687 16.66 9.78 -11.36
CA GLY A 687 17.09 9.00 -10.20
C GLY A 687 17.41 9.83 -8.95
N ASN A 688 17.33 9.20 -7.79
CA ASN A 688 17.30 9.86 -6.47
C ASN A 688 18.54 9.59 -5.59
N ASP A 689 19.60 8.99 -6.15
CA ASP A 689 20.76 8.53 -5.38
C ASP A 689 21.89 9.57 -5.23
N ARG A 690 21.60 10.88 -5.26
CA ARG A 690 22.64 11.94 -5.17
C ARG A 690 23.57 11.73 -3.98
N GLU A 691 23.02 11.47 -2.79
CA GLU A 691 23.78 11.30 -1.55
C GLU A 691 24.70 10.06 -1.59
N LYS A 692 24.34 9.04 -2.39
CA LYS A 692 25.15 7.82 -2.59
C LYS A 692 26.16 7.97 -3.74
N GLY A 693 26.27 9.15 -4.35
CA GLY A 693 27.13 9.41 -5.52
C GLY A 693 26.49 8.97 -6.85
N GLY A 694 25.16 8.88 -6.91
CA GLY A 694 24.40 8.61 -8.12
C GLY A 694 24.70 9.62 -9.24
N ASN A 695 24.65 9.14 -10.48
CA ASN A 695 24.84 9.99 -11.65
C ASN A 695 24.03 9.47 -12.84
N THR A 696 23.29 10.36 -13.52
CA THR A 696 22.44 9.98 -14.65
C THR A 696 23.22 9.39 -15.83
N ASN A 697 24.52 9.64 -15.94
CA ASN A 697 25.36 9.06 -16.99
C ASN A 697 25.67 7.56 -16.79
N TYR A 698 25.41 7.00 -15.60
CA TYR A 698 25.86 5.65 -15.24
C TYR A 698 24.89 4.52 -15.59
N SER A 699 23.72 4.83 -16.16
CA SER A 699 22.74 3.83 -16.61
C SER A 699 22.43 4.00 -18.10
N ASN A 700 22.22 2.89 -18.80
CA ASN A 700 21.82 2.91 -20.22
C ASN A 700 20.42 3.51 -20.45
N VAL A 701 19.58 3.53 -19.41
CA VAL A 701 18.23 4.13 -19.48
C VAL A 701 18.33 5.65 -19.35
N THR A 702 19.09 6.15 -18.37
CA THR A 702 19.25 7.59 -18.09
C THR A 702 20.39 8.27 -18.86
N ASN A 703 21.24 7.51 -19.55
CA ASN A 703 22.26 8.04 -20.48
C ASN A 703 21.84 7.85 -21.96
N SER A 704 20.54 7.74 -22.20
CA SER A 704 20.02 7.57 -23.56
C SER A 704 19.69 8.91 -24.21
N ARG A 705 20.07 9.06 -25.48
CA ARG A 705 19.64 10.21 -26.31
C ARG A 705 18.19 10.09 -26.81
N SER A 706 17.60 8.89 -26.70
CA SER A 706 16.22 8.65 -27.10
C SER A 706 15.20 9.25 -26.13
N SER A 707 15.60 9.49 -24.90
CA SER A 707 14.71 9.83 -23.80
C SER A 707 14.95 11.26 -23.33
N ILE A 708 13.90 11.91 -22.87
CA ILE A 708 13.96 13.14 -22.10
C ILE A 708 14.24 12.74 -20.65
N ILE A 709 15.47 12.98 -20.19
CA ILE A 709 15.86 12.68 -18.81
C ILE A 709 15.55 13.89 -17.95
N VAL A 710 14.78 13.65 -16.89
CA VAL A 710 14.19 14.69 -16.05
C VAL A 710 14.84 14.70 -14.67
N GLY A 711 15.50 15.81 -14.33
CA GLY A 711 15.94 16.08 -12.96
C GLY A 711 14.82 16.66 -12.10
N ALA A 712 15.00 16.66 -10.78
CA ALA A 712 14.03 17.24 -9.85
C ALA A 712 14.54 18.55 -9.22
N ILE A 713 13.60 19.47 -8.98
CA ILE A 713 13.78 20.71 -8.23
C ILE A 713 13.07 20.54 -6.88
N ASN A 714 13.78 20.82 -5.80
CA ASN A 714 13.22 20.77 -4.46
C ASN A 714 12.41 22.04 -4.17
N ALA A 715 11.29 21.88 -3.47
CA ALA A 715 10.54 22.96 -2.86
C ALA A 715 11.45 23.74 -1.89
N THR A 716 11.27 25.06 -1.85
CA THR A 716 12.01 25.92 -0.92
C THR A 716 11.49 25.74 0.49
N THR A 717 12.39 25.67 1.47
CA THR A 717 12.01 25.66 2.89
C THR A 717 11.40 26.99 3.29
N ASP A 718 10.21 26.92 3.89
CA ASP A 718 9.58 27.96 4.68
C ASP A 718 8.95 27.32 5.94
N ILE A 719 9.74 27.26 7.01
CA ILE A 719 9.33 26.71 8.32
C ILE A 719 8.10 27.45 8.87
N GLY A 720 8.01 28.76 8.66
CA GLY A 720 6.90 29.56 9.18
C GLY A 720 5.58 29.19 8.52
N ALA A 721 5.59 28.78 7.25
CA ALA A 721 4.42 28.31 6.52
C ALA A 721 4.27 26.78 6.52
N LEU A 722 4.96 26.08 7.44
CA LEU A 722 4.94 24.61 7.57
C LEU A 722 5.42 23.87 6.31
N GLN A 723 6.26 24.51 5.49
CA GLN A 723 6.80 23.92 4.28
C GLN A 723 8.27 23.59 4.47
N LEU A 724 8.60 22.31 4.61
CA LEU A 724 9.99 21.88 4.68
C LEU A 724 10.52 21.55 3.28
N GLY A 725 11.64 22.15 2.90
CA GLY A 725 12.40 21.74 1.72
C GLY A 725 13.29 20.55 2.06
N GLY A 726 13.32 19.54 1.20
CA GLY A 726 14.21 18.39 1.37
C GLY A 726 15.66 18.68 0.98
N THR A 727 16.59 17.79 1.37
CA THR A 727 17.93 17.78 0.78
C THR A 727 17.83 17.46 -0.72
N PRO A 728 18.66 18.08 -1.59
CA PRO A 728 18.65 17.75 -3.01
C PRO A 728 18.94 16.25 -3.21
N PHE A 729 17.96 15.51 -3.75
CA PHE A 729 18.08 14.06 -3.99
C PHE A 729 18.36 13.73 -5.46
N SER A 730 18.04 14.65 -6.38
CA SER A 730 18.19 14.43 -7.82
C SER A 730 19.64 14.12 -8.18
N SER A 731 19.87 12.96 -8.79
CA SER A 731 21.19 12.54 -9.25
C SER A 731 21.67 13.48 -10.34
N PRO A 732 22.86 14.10 -10.22
CA PRO A 732 23.39 14.97 -11.25
C PRO A 732 23.88 14.18 -12.46
N GLY A 733 24.00 14.81 -13.62
CA GLY A 733 24.72 14.28 -14.76
C GLY A 733 24.41 15.01 -16.05
N ALA A 734 25.19 14.70 -17.09
CA ALA A 734 25.20 15.46 -18.34
C ALA A 734 24.04 15.05 -19.26
N SER A 735 23.38 13.93 -18.97
CA SER A 735 22.23 13.44 -19.73
C SER A 735 20.90 14.08 -19.34
N ILE A 736 20.82 14.84 -18.24
CA ILE A 736 19.61 15.59 -17.87
C ILE A 736 19.31 16.63 -18.94
N LEU A 737 18.11 16.59 -19.52
CA LEU A 737 17.68 17.58 -20.51
C LEU A 737 17.07 18.79 -19.82
N VAL A 738 16.11 18.57 -18.94
CA VAL A 738 15.37 19.60 -18.20
C VAL A 738 15.05 19.06 -16.81
N SER A 739 14.65 19.95 -15.90
CA SER A 739 14.13 19.58 -14.60
C SER A 739 12.73 20.15 -14.38
N ALA A 740 12.00 19.51 -13.48
CA ALA A 740 10.70 19.98 -13.00
C ALA A 740 10.66 19.90 -11.46
N PRO A 741 9.71 20.59 -10.80
CA PRO A 741 9.41 20.34 -9.40
C PRO A 741 9.30 18.84 -9.09
N GLY A 742 9.94 18.38 -8.03
CA GLY A 742 9.94 16.96 -7.68
C GLY A 742 9.94 16.66 -6.19
N SER A 743 9.87 17.68 -5.33
CA SER A 743 9.64 17.50 -3.89
C SER A 743 8.37 18.22 -3.46
N ASN A 744 7.74 17.71 -2.40
CA ASN A 744 6.44 18.15 -1.91
C ASN A 744 5.42 18.19 -3.07
N VAL A 745 5.35 17.11 -3.85
CA VAL A 745 4.40 16.96 -4.94
C VAL A 745 3.16 16.27 -4.39
N THR A 746 2.08 17.03 -4.28
CA THR A 746 0.76 16.52 -3.88
C THR A 746 0.08 15.85 -5.06
N SER A 747 -0.42 14.63 -4.85
CA SER A 747 -1.18 13.90 -5.88
C SER A 747 -2.15 12.88 -5.28
N THR A 748 -2.98 12.33 -6.16
CA THR A 748 -3.89 11.22 -5.91
C THR A 748 -3.12 9.98 -5.44
N SER A 749 -3.62 9.32 -4.41
CA SER A 749 -3.01 8.17 -3.74
C SER A 749 -4.07 7.08 -3.58
N ARG A 750 -3.85 6.11 -2.67
CA ARG A 750 -4.89 5.18 -2.26
C ARG A 750 -4.96 4.98 -0.75
N LEU A 751 -6.18 4.88 -0.24
CA LEU A 751 -6.45 4.27 1.06
C LEU A 751 -6.62 2.75 0.88
N VAL A 752 -5.86 1.96 1.62
CA VAL A 752 -6.06 0.50 1.72
C VAL A 752 -6.81 0.21 3.01
N GLN A 753 -7.99 -0.37 2.91
CA GLN A 753 -8.73 -0.85 4.07
C GLN A 753 -8.65 -2.37 4.15
N ASN A 754 -8.25 -2.89 5.30
CA ASN A 754 -8.21 -4.32 5.57
C ASN A 754 -9.62 -4.86 5.90
N SER A 755 -9.76 -6.19 5.93
CA SER A 755 -11.01 -6.85 6.28
C SER A 755 -11.47 -6.54 7.70
N ASN A 756 -10.57 -6.20 8.63
CA ASN A 756 -10.86 -5.83 10.02
C ASN A 756 -10.97 -4.30 10.23
N GLY A 757 -11.28 -3.54 9.18
CA GLY A 757 -11.52 -2.09 9.27
C GLY A 757 -10.25 -1.24 9.27
N SER A 758 -9.11 -1.76 9.73
CA SER A 758 -7.87 -0.98 9.75
C SER A 758 -7.54 -0.37 8.38
N THR A 759 -7.21 0.91 8.37
CA THR A 759 -6.89 1.66 7.16
C THR A 759 -5.39 1.96 7.10
N PHE A 760 -4.84 1.98 5.88
CA PHE A 760 -3.44 2.30 5.62
C PHE A 760 -3.31 3.18 4.38
N GLY A 761 -2.59 4.29 4.52
CA GLY A 761 -2.46 5.29 3.46
C GLY A 761 -3.58 6.33 3.51
N ALA A 762 -3.81 7.00 2.40
CA ALA A 762 -4.83 8.02 2.22
C ALA A 762 -5.14 8.15 0.73
N ASP A 763 -6.33 8.63 0.37
CA ASP A 763 -6.72 8.87 -1.03
C ASP A 763 -5.87 9.95 -1.72
N THR A 764 -5.11 10.72 -0.95
CA THR A 764 -4.12 11.68 -1.46
C THR A 764 -2.84 11.64 -0.64
N SER A 765 -1.69 11.94 -1.26
CA SER A 765 -0.40 11.95 -0.59
C SER A 765 0.53 13.01 -1.14
N VAL A 766 1.52 13.38 -0.33
CA VAL A 766 2.61 14.29 -0.70
C VAL A 766 3.87 13.44 -0.79
N SER A 767 4.50 13.46 -1.96
CA SER A 767 5.70 12.66 -2.20
C SER A 767 6.82 13.45 -2.83
N GLN A 768 8.00 12.84 -2.91
CA GLN A 768 9.20 13.44 -3.46
C GLN A 768 10.06 12.42 -4.21
N GLY A 769 10.74 12.88 -5.24
CA GLY A 769 11.54 12.07 -6.16
C GLY A 769 11.50 12.59 -7.59
N THR A 770 12.51 12.22 -8.37
CA THR A 770 12.52 12.43 -9.83
C THR A 770 11.36 11.72 -10.53
N SER A 771 10.80 10.68 -9.89
CA SER A 771 9.55 10.01 -10.25
C SER A 771 8.32 10.92 -10.25
N PHE A 772 8.37 12.09 -9.58
CA PHE A 772 7.30 13.09 -9.62
C PHE A 772 7.63 14.29 -10.53
N ALA A 773 8.90 14.48 -10.90
CA ALA A 773 9.30 15.46 -11.90
C ALA A 773 9.03 14.96 -13.34
N ALA A 774 9.33 13.68 -13.61
CA ALA A 774 9.08 13.04 -14.90
C ALA A 774 7.60 13.11 -15.37
N PRO A 775 6.58 12.85 -14.53
CA PRO A 775 5.17 12.97 -14.93
C PRO A 775 4.77 14.41 -15.25
N ILE A 776 5.30 15.42 -14.55
CA ILE A 776 5.06 16.83 -14.92
C ILE A 776 5.52 17.10 -16.34
N VAL A 777 6.74 16.67 -16.69
CA VAL A 777 7.27 16.83 -18.06
C VAL A 777 6.47 16.01 -19.06
N SER A 778 6.01 14.80 -18.70
CA SER A 778 5.17 13.96 -19.56
C SER A 778 3.85 14.65 -19.90
N GLY A 779 3.21 15.27 -18.91
CA GLY A 779 2.01 16.09 -19.12
C GLY A 779 2.29 17.32 -19.99
N ILE A 780 3.38 18.05 -19.76
CA ILE A 780 3.77 19.20 -20.61
C ILE A 780 4.00 18.76 -22.06
N VAL A 781 4.63 17.61 -22.28
CA VAL A 781 4.79 17.02 -23.62
C VAL A 781 3.43 16.73 -24.24
N ALA A 782 2.46 16.18 -23.49
CA ALA A 782 1.11 15.97 -24.02
C ALA A 782 0.44 17.30 -24.43
N LEU A 783 0.60 18.37 -23.65
CA LEU A 783 0.13 19.71 -24.04
C LEU A 783 0.80 20.20 -25.33
N MET A 784 2.10 19.93 -25.52
CA MET A 784 2.84 20.29 -26.74
C MET A 784 2.35 19.51 -27.96
N LEU A 785 2.08 18.20 -27.80
CA LEU A 785 1.62 17.33 -28.88
C LEU A 785 0.16 17.59 -29.26
N GLU A 786 -0.68 18.04 -28.33
CA GLU A 786 -2.01 18.56 -28.67
C GLU A 786 -1.90 19.84 -29.50
N ALA A 787 -1.01 20.76 -29.11
CA ALA A 787 -0.78 22.01 -29.83
C ALA A 787 -0.17 21.80 -31.23
N ASN A 788 0.70 20.81 -31.39
CA ASN A 788 1.29 20.44 -32.67
C ASN A 788 1.55 18.93 -32.74
N PRO A 789 0.64 18.16 -33.36
CA PRO A 789 0.79 16.71 -33.48
C PRO A 789 1.90 16.29 -34.45
N GLU A 790 2.44 17.19 -35.27
CA GLU A 790 3.49 16.88 -36.26
C GLU A 790 4.92 16.94 -35.67
N LEU A 791 5.06 17.28 -34.39
CA LEU A 791 6.37 17.31 -33.73
C LEU A 791 6.98 15.91 -33.67
N GLY A 792 8.20 15.74 -34.17
CA GLY A 792 8.99 14.55 -33.90
C GLY A 792 9.54 14.54 -32.47
N TYR A 793 9.92 13.37 -31.96
CA TYR A 793 10.44 13.26 -30.58
C TYR A 793 11.67 14.17 -30.31
N ARG A 794 12.47 14.44 -31.35
CA ARG A 794 13.63 15.35 -31.27
C ARG A 794 13.24 16.82 -31.26
N ASP A 795 12.14 17.17 -31.94
CA ASP A 795 11.60 18.54 -31.91
C ASP A 795 11.13 18.87 -30.50
N VAL A 796 10.43 17.94 -29.85
CA VAL A 796 10.03 18.07 -28.45
C VAL A 796 11.23 18.27 -27.53
N GLN A 797 12.29 17.45 -27.65
CA GLN A 797 13.52 17.61 -26.88
C GLN A 797 14.14 19.01 -27.07
N GLN A 798 14.18 19.49 -28.32
CA GLN A 798 14.79 20.77 -28.65
C GLN A 798 13.96 21.95 -28.12
N ILE A 799 12.64 21.90 -28.26
CA ILE A 799 11.73 22.92 -27.72
C ILE A 799 11.90 23.01 -26.20
N LEU A 800 11.85 21.89 -25.48
CA LEU A 800 12.01 21.87 -24.03
C LEU A 800 13.32 22.53 -23.59
N ALA A 801 14.43 22.21 -24.26
CA ALA A 801 15.72 22.82 -24.00
C ALA A 801 15.73 24.34 -24.25
N LEU A 802 15.10 24.80 -25.34
CA LEU A 802 15.04 26.22 -25.71
C LEU A 802 14.11 27.04 -24.82
N SER A 803 13.06 26.42 -24.26
CA SER A 803 12.08 27.07 -23.40
C SER A 803 12.44 27.02 -21.91
N ALA A 804 13.41 26.19 -21.51
CA ALA A 804 13.76 26.00 -20.11
C ALA A 804 14.34 27.28 -19.47
N ARG A 805 14.06 27.47 -18.19
CA ARG A 805 14.51 28.63 -17.40
C ARG A 805 15.60 28.23 -16.43
N LYS A 806 16.61 29.07 -16.29
CA LYS A 806 17.67 28.87 -15.30
C LYS A 806 17.09 28.81 -13.88
N VAL A 807 17.40 27.74 -13.15
CA VAL A 807 17.05 27.59 -11.73
C VAL A 807 17.94 28.50 -10.88
N ALA A 808 17.34 29.24 -9.95
CA ALA A 808 18.03 30.13 -9.02
C ALA A 808 18.65 29.34 -7.85
N ASP A 809 19.58 28.44 -8.16
CA ASP A 809 20.33 27.66 -7.18
C ASP A 809 21.81 28.09 -7.18
N PRO A 810 22.28 28.79 -6.11
CA PRO A 810 23.67 29.24 -6.03
C PRO A 810 24.65 28.08 -5.80
N SER A 811 24.19 26.90 -5.40
CA SER A 811 25.03 25.71 -5.20
C SER A 811 25.33 24.97 -6.50
N SER A 812 24.56 25.23 -7.56
CA SER A 812 24.70 24.57 -8.85
C SER A 812 25.71 25.27 -9.77
N SER A 813 26.46 24.49 -10.54
CA SER A 813 27.42 24.99 -11.53
C SER A 813 26.77 25.13 -12.91
N TRP A 814 26.50 26.38 -13.29
CA TRP A 814 26.00 26.73 -14.61
C TRP A 814 27.13 27.05 -15.59
N GLN A 815 27.00 26.57 -16.82
CA GLN A 815 27.93 26.80 -17.91
C GLN A 815 27.16 27.25 -19.16
N ASP A 816 27.71 28.19 -19.92
CA ASP A 816 27.18 28.51 -21.24
C ASP A 816 27.79 27.57 -22.28
N ASN A 817 26.97 27.10 -23.21
CA ASN A 817 27.47 26.23 -24.26
C ASN A 817 28.37 26.99 -25.25
N GLY A 818 29.26 26.24 -25.93
CA GLY A 818 30.20 26.82 -26.90
C GLY A 818 29.60 27.07 -28.29
N SER A 819 28.29 26.92 -28.47
CA SER A 819 27.68 27.10 -29.80
C SER A 819 27.61 28.58 -30.15
N GLN A 820 27.81 28.90 -31.43
CA GLN A 820 27.70 30.26 -31.96
C GLN A 820 26.58 30.39 -33.00
N ASN A 821 25.82 29.31 -33.23
CA ASN A 821 24.69 29.35 -34.15
C ASN A 821 23.46 29.99 -33.47
N TRP A 822 22.53 30.48 -34.29
CA TRP A 822 21.28 31.07 -33.81
C TRP A 822 20.39 30.05 -33.08
N ASN A 823 20.53 28.76 -33.42
CA ASN A 823 19.76 27.66 -32.85
C ASN A 823 20.55 26.96 -31.74
N GLY A 824 20.82 27.71 -30.66
CA GLY A 824 21.38 27.15 -29.43
C GLY A 824 22.71 27.74 -28.99
N GLY A 825 23.18 28.86 -29.55
CA GLY A 825 24.31 29.58 -28.99
C GLY A 825 23.99 30.30 -27.68
N GLY A 826 24.88 30.18 -26.68
CA GLY A 826 24.74 30.86 -25.39
C GLY A 826 23.66 30.29 -24.47
N MET A 827 23.21 29.05 -24.72
CA MET A 827 22.31 28.38 -23.79
C MET A 827 23.07 27.98 -22.53
N HIS A 828 22.44 28.16 -21.38
CA HIS A 828 22.96 27.70 -20.10
C HIS A 828 22.64 26.22 -19.87
N VAL A 829 23.58 25.50 -19.26
CA VAL A 829 23.41 24.11 -18.85
C VAL A 829 24.01 23.89 -17.46
N SER A 830 23.36 23.05 -16.68
CA SER A 830 23.83 22.55 -15.38
C SER A 830 23.76 21.02 -15.38
N HIS A 831 24.68 20.39 -14.67
CA HIS A 831 24.59 18.94 -14.42
C HIS A 831 23.55 18.60 -13.35
N ASP A 832 23.03 19.57 -12.60
CA ASP A 832 21.95 19.35 -11.64
C ASP A 832 20.57 19.52 -12.30
N TYR A 833 20.47 20.42 -13.30
CA TYR A 833 19.18 20.86 -13.84
C TYR A 833 19.03 20.77 -15.36
N GLY A 834 20.02 20.23 -16.07
CA GLY A 834 20.05 20.26 -17.54
C GLY A 834 20.03 21.69 -18.07
N TYR A 835 19.19 21.95 -19.08
CA TYR A 835 18.95 23.32 -19.56
C TYR A 835 18.16 24.17 -18.55
N GLY A 836 17.54 23.58 -17.54
CA GLY A 836 16.85 24.27 -16.47
C GLY A 836 15.44 23.75 -16.22
N GLU A 837 14.67 24.55 -15.49
CA GLU A 837 13.29 24.27 -15.18
C GLU A 837 12.40 24.36 -16.42
N VAL A 838 11.49 23.42 -16.59
CA VAL A 838 10.47 23.47 -17.64
C VAL A 838 9.52 24.67 -17.48
N ASP A 839 9.19 25.32 -18.59
CA ASP A 839 8.16 26.35 -18.69
C ASP A 839 7.13 25.90 -19.72
N ALA A 840 6.01 25.35 -19.24
CA ALA A 840 4.98 24.74 -20.09
C ALA A 840 4.41 25.75 -21.10
N ARG A 841 4.17 27.00 -20.65
CA ARG A 841 3.69 28.07 -21.52
C ARG A 841 4.68 28.35 -22.65
N ALA A 842 5.97 28.52 -22.34
CA ALA A 842 6.96 28.80 -23.38
C ALA A 842 7.13 27.61 -24.34
N ALA A 843 7.16 26.39 -23.82
CA ALA A 843 7.30 25.17 -24.62
C ALA A 843 6.13 24.99 -25.59
N VAL A 844 4.88 25.12 -25.11
CA VAL A 844 3.68 24.95 -25.92
C VAL A 844 3.53 26.06 -26.96
N ARG A 845 3.83 27.32 -26.62
CA ARG A 845 3.79 28.41 -27.62
C ARG A 845 4.87 28.27 -28.69
N LEU A 846 6.03 27.72 -28.34
CA LEU A 846 7.05 27.42 -29.33
C LEU A 846 6.63 26.24 -30.24
N ALA A 847 6.00 25.21 -29.68
CA ALA A 847 5.44 24.08 -30.41
C ALA A 847 4.43 24.50 -31.51
N GLU A 848 3.52 25.45 -31.20
CA GLU A 848 2.52 25.98 -32.16
C GLU A 848 3.13 26.52 -33.46
N THR A 849 4.38 26.99 -33.40
CA THR A 849 5.04 27.68 -34.52
C THR A 849 6.29 26.94 -35.02
N TRP A 850 6.56 25.76 -34.49
CA TRP A 850 7.71 24.93 -34.85
C TRP A 850 7.54 24.35 -36.25
N ASN A 851 8.60 24.40 -37.06
CA ASN A 851 8.62 23.95 -38.46
C ASN A 851 9.78 23.00 -38.75
#